data_AF-A0A943D0Q1-F1
#
_entry.id   AF-A0A943D0Q1-F1
#
_cell.length_a   1.000
_cell.length_b   1.000
_cell.length_c   1.000
_cell.angle_alpha   90.00
_cell.angle_beta   90.00
_cell.angle_gamma   90.00
#
_symmetry.space_group_name_H-M   'P 1'
#
loop_
_entity.id
_entity.type
_entity.pdbx_description
1 polymer ?
#
loop_
_entity_poly.entity_id
_entity_poly.type
_entity_poly.pdbx_seq_one_letter_code
_entity_poly.pdbx_strand_id
1 'polypeptide(L)'
;MYIQNLKKLDDFKVTLMKTSKIPLCEVDKNFVDDIKVKWDDYSEMNITVSNRIMIDGEIVDNSYLYNAFKGKRQQVLISNPAIRFVITDCTRKESSVKDSNGKRIKTYVKEISLKSYESTIGKLILTEDIQRQLWNDGTDESMDISDGILNLFEQDNPDWRVKFVSQDSMKEFGKIEREFEETISNNVSFTNVTRGVVIWEKNFNINPYSENIVMNLKVMYGGVKTYANGKLQDDTKYIHSLNNIYTGVRKIKAIYNKSAEGVYSINYQITLGDGIVLDKWSQFSYCDGLKLDIEKILFTYTTGEEYEGTTIKYRNFDKGEYDWVDFLRANVSTAFGNLYFKFDTINKELYCYTKKEYGEHKGIQFSYDNFVQEINKIDALDNIVSKLYVYSNNCSIADVNEFGSSDYILNYNYFYNNDGMTDELKLAWDRYKRVIEGKNDEMYDLRLQINTLNKKLVKLESEKTALDYDIRNLEIRRTSYISDNKNGEFDADIKRMSTEINSKKDKFEQLMINLQVVKDDISKVNGKIKEITLLINLETSEDSEGKIFDNDLLEELRDITVEETVTDDTYLTSNGLYGHYVEVLEEKNTKGIDFTIDSKGFMDNIIVPKGVEWDFYIKMGDFVDLIDDDEVTINEKGLRITEYTLIPKGGEIEVKDIKLTNRDMQLDDFSGATTLKSDVSRANSYVNNYKTLWEESVGINDFYKKINTEGMDLRANAIRSRSNRVKFDFTESGLYVINADEEVGEDMQIYCGAGMICFTEDRWLSCKTALDSKGLVGETIVGKILIGEKLYIVSDDDNSSFYIGNMDKNDGFGLSIKDGNMQRIFLGTETVNGVKKAKLRLLSKDGREVVLSEDGILNTSQAPLIENVSAGYGFEFPYIVDEGVTSLKKVLVTLMFSKYRGYTRGSSAGGSTVATSSSGGGFSVGSTSGAGGYSYSSKSSEYSDVAPFQTYTSDNKEHGDGTHNHTYYQDVISHSHDYVVETPNHSHYFSVSQTDHNHSVSINEHSHSEIHGIYVDENSSVQNARIYVNDVLVAQNINSEKFQFDITNNLKLNSTNYIKITNDKNVRVCVNIFEKKFVAW
;
A
#
# COMPACT_ATOMS: atom_id res chain seq x y z
N MET A 1 60.10 24.46 27.52
CA MET A 1 60.85 25.34 26.58
C MET A 1 60.43 24.99 25.15
N TYR A 2 59.26 25.45 24.70
CA TYR A 2 58.80 25.41 23.30
C TYR A 2 57.59 26.34 23.08
N ILE A 3 57.66 27.57 23.63
CA ILE A 3 56.65 28.63 23.39
C ILE A 3 57.23 29.59 22.32
N GLN A 4 57.50 29.05 21.13
CA GLN A 4 57.95 29.83 19.98
C GLN A 4 57.36 29.24 18.70
N ASN A 5 56.68 30.09 17.91
CA ASN A 5 55.99 29.80 16.64
C ASN A 5 54.57 29.19 16.75
N LEU A 6 53.71 29.86 17.52
CA LEU A 6 52.25 29.72 17.41
C LEU A 6 51.70 30.96 16.71
N LYS A 7 50.87 30.80 15.68
CA LYS A 7 50.17 31.91 15.02
C LYS A 7 48.90 32.25 15.81
N LYS A 8 48.61 33.54 16.00
CA LYS A 8 47.23 34.02 16.14
C LYS A 8 46.57 34.02 14.74
N LEU A 9 45.26 34.22 14.69
CA LEU A 9 44.35 33.98 13.55
C LEU A 9 44.56 34.89 12.29
N ASP A 10 45.79 35.01 11.80
CA ASP A 10 46.23 36.00 10.79
C ASP A 10 45.93 35.62 9.32
N ASP A 11 45.45 34.40 9.04
CA ASP A 11 45.33 33.87 7.66
C ASP A 11 43.89 33.84 7.10
N PHE A 12 42.89 34.39 7.80
CA PHE A 12 41.52 34.52 7.26
C PHE A 12 41.43 35.69 6.27
N LYS A 13 41.18 35.37 4.99
CA LYS A 13 41.12 36.34 3.89
C LYS A 13 39.90 36.08 3.03
N VAL A 14 39.27 37.16 2.57
CA VAL A 14 38.10 37.13 1.71
C VAL A 14 38.46 37.81 0.40
N THR A 15 38.55 37.04 -0.68
CA THR A 15 38.99 37.55 -1.99
C THR A 15 37.82 37.65 -2.94
N LEU A 16 37.42 38.87 -3.31
CA LEU A 16 36.45 39.10 -4.37
C LEU A 16 37.13 38.88 -5.72
N MET A 17 36.54 38.06 -6.58
CA MET A 17 37.10 37.71 -7.88
C MET A 17 36.59 38.64 -9.00
N LYS A 18 37.48 38.93 -9.95
CA LYS A 18 37.14 39.60 -11.22
C LYS A 18 36.69 38.57 -12.27
N THR A 19 37.37 37.44 -12.30
CA THR A 19 37.06 36.22 -13.07
C THR A 19 37.48 35.01 -12.24
N SER A 20 37.10 33.79 -12.61
CA SER A 20 37.46 32.56 -11.88
C SER A 20 38.96 32.29 -11.68
N LYS A 21 39.84 33.09 -12.29
CA LYS A 21 41.31 32.99 -12.17
C LYS A 21 42.00 34.28 -11.73
N ILE A 22 41.28 35.40 -11.63
CA ILE A 22 41.88 36.73 -11.39
C ILE A 22 41.18 37.39 -10.19
N PRO A 23 41.90 37.64 -9.08
CA PRO A 23 41.36 38.39 -7.95
C PRO A 23 41.10 39.85 -8.37
N LEU A 24 40.03 40.45 -7.84
CA LEU A 24 39.69 41.87 -8.04
C LEU A 24 40.23 42.73 -6.90
N CYS A 25 39.93 42.32 -5.66
CA CYS A 25 40.38 42.95 -4.43
C CYS A 25 40.14 42.01 -3.24
N GLU A 26 40.89 42.22 -2.16
CA GLU A 26 40.56 41.69 -0.85
C GLU A 26 39.36 42.47 -0.27
N VAL A 27 38.46 41.77 0.39
CA VAL A 27 37.31 42.31 1.11
C VAL A 27 37.66 42.30 2.58
N ASP A 28 37.57 43.45 3.24
CA ASP A 28 37.77 43.52 4.69
C ASP A 28 36.73 42.64 5.40
N LYS A 29 37.20 41.79 6.33
CA LYS A 29 36.37 40.85 7.07
C LYS A 29 35.20 41.51 7.82
N ASN A 30 35.30 42.80 8.15
CA ASN A 30 34.24 43.58 8.77
C ASN A 30 32.99 43.80 7.87
N PHE A 31 33.08 43.49 6.57
CA PHE A 31 31.93 43.48 5.66
C PHE A 31 31.25 42.12 5.52
N VAL A 32 31.83 41.04 6.07
CA VAL A 32 31.19 39.72 6.12
C VAL A 32 30.31 39.68 7.35
N ASP A 33 29.01 39.46 7.17
CA ASP A 33 28.07 39.38 8.29
C ASP A 33 28.15 37.99 8.94
N ASP A 34 28.08 36.95 8.12
CA ASP A 34 28.17 35.55 8.53
C ASP A 34 28.67 34.65 7.39
N ILE A 35 29.26 33.51 7.75
CA ILE A 35 29.52 32.36 6.87
C ILE A 35 28.98 31.11 7.58
N LYS A 36 27.98 30.48 7.01
CA LYS A 36 27.41 29.21 7.49
C LYS A 36 28.01 28.07 6.70
N VAL A 37 28.80 27.24 7.37
CA VAL A 37 29.29 25.99 6.78
C VAL A 37 28.30 24.90 7.17
N LYS A 38 27.78 24.15 6.20
CA LYS A 38 26.79 23.07 6.39
C LYS A 38 27.33 21.74 5.88
N TRP A 39 26.85 20.63 6.43
CA TRP A 39 27.25 19.28 6.02
C TRP A 39 26.53 18.83 4.73
N ASP A 40 25.22 18.63 4.79
CA ASP A 40 24.41 18.10 3.67
C ASP A 40 23.63 19.15 2.86
N ASP A 41 23.91 20.44 3.06
CA ASP A 41 23.33 21.55 2.28
C ASP A 41 24.45 22.46 1.73
N TYR A 42 24.12 23.42 0.87
CA TYR A 42 25.04 24.46 0.42
C TYR A 42 25.51 25.31 1.61
N SER A 43 26.82 25.53 1.71
CA SER A 43 27.34 26.55 2.62
C SER A 43 26.91 27.93 2.12
N GLU A 44 26.61 28.83 3.04
CA GLU A 44 26.08 30.16 2.78
C GLU A 44 27.01 31.24 3.33
N MET A 45 26.99 32.42 2.70
CA MET A 45 27.75 33.58 3.16
C MET A 45 26.97 34.85 2.86
N ASN A 46 26.92 35.77 3.83
CA ASN A 46 26.29 37.07 3.68
C ASN A 46 27.32 38.20 3.83
N ILE A 47 27.23 39.18 2.93
CA ILE A 47 28.13 40.34 2.87
C ILE A 47 27.31 41.62 2.77
N THR A 48 27.50 42.55 3.71
CA THR A 48 26.87 43.88 3.69
C THR A 48 27.92 44.96 3.44
N VAL A 49 27.85 45.60 2.28
CA VAL A 49 28.77 46.69 1.88
C VAL A 49 28.00 47.98 1.67
N SER A 50 28.39 49.03 2.39
CA SER A 50 27.90 50.40 2.19
C SER A 50 28.86 51.21 1.33
N ASN A 51 28.33 52.11 0.49
CA ASN A 51 29.15 53.01 -0.32
C ASN A 51 29.82 54.14 0.50
N ARG A 52 29.38 54.35 1.75
CA ARG A 52 29.97 55.24 2.75
C ARG A 52 30.02 54.52 4.08
N ILE A 53 31.14 54.61 4.78
CA ILE A 53 31.41 53.91 6.05
C ILE A 53 31.94 54.90 7.09
N MET A 54 31.75 54.59 8.37
CA MET A 54 32.38 55.32 9.47
C MET A 54 33.70 54.66 9.85
N ILE A 55 34.79 55.42 9.88
CA ILE A 55 36.08 55.01 10.44
C ILE A 55 36.54 56.14 11.37
N ASP A 56 36.86 55.82 12.62
CA ASP A 56 37.36 56.76 13.65
C ASP A 56 36.54 58.06 13.84
N GLY A 57 35.24 58.01 13.54
CA GLY A 57 34.33 59.16 13.65
C GLY A 57 34.18 60.00 12.37
N GLU A 58 34.91 59.68 11.30
CA GLU A 58 34.79 60.32 9.99
C GLU A 58 34.06 59.43 8.97
N ILE A 59 33.37 60.06 8.00
CA ILE A 59 32.70 59.35 6.90
C ILE A 59 33.68 59.19 5.73
N VAL A 60 34.08 57.95 5.47
CA VAL A 60 34.98 57.57 4.38
C VAL A 60 34.17 57.07 3.18
N ASP A 61 34.61 57.43 1.97
CA ASP A 61 34.02 56.92 0.72
C ASP A 61 34.50 55.49 0.44
N ASN A 62 33.55 54.56 0.40
CA ASN A 62 33.77 53.14 0.08
C ASN A 62 33.15 52.77 -1.28
N SER A 63 32.94 53.77 -2.15
CA SER A 63 32.34 53.56 -3.47
C SER A 63 33.18 52.62 -4.36
N TYR A 64 34.48 52.42 -4.10
CA TYR A 64 35.29 51.42 -4.83
C TYR A 64 34.78 49.99 -4.58
N LEU A 65 34.79 49.53 -3.32
CA LEU A 65 34.36 48.17 -2.96
C LEU A 65 32.86 47.98 -3.22
N TYR A 66 32.03 48.98 -2.88
CA TYR A 66 30.60 48.96 -3.19
C TYR A 66 30.33 48.75 -4.69
N ASN A 67 31.11 49.39 -5.58
CA ASN A 67 30.98 49.19 -7.03
C ASN A 67 31.74 47.95 -7.56
N ALA A 68 32.61 47.30 -6.78
CA ALA A 68 33.33 46.09 -7.18
C ALA A 68 32.41 44.86 -7.27
N PHE A 69 31.38 44.79 -6.41
CA PHE A 69 30.30 43.81 -6.50
C PHE A 69 29.36 44.13 -7.67
N LYS A 70 29.41 43.32 -8.73
CA LYS A 70 28.69 43.55 -10.01
C LYS A 70 27.36 42.82 -10.11
N GLY A 71 27.22 41.63 -9.53
CA GLY A 71 25.96 40.87 -9.51
C GLY A 71 26.15 39.35 -9.50
N LYS A 72 25.07 38.62 -9.83
CA LYS A 72 24.99 37.16 -9.82
C LYS A 72 26.12 36.48 -10.60
N ARG A 73 26.58 35.33 -10.11
CA ARG A 73 27.71 34.52 -10.61
C ARG A 73 29.13 35.11 -10.46
N GLN A 74 29.30 36.31 -9.88
CA GLN A 74 30.62 36.75 -9.40
C GLN A 74 31.05 35.86 -8.21
N GLN A 75 32.34 35.54 -8.13
CA GLN A 75 32.87 34.61 -7.13
C GLN A 75 33.58 35.33 -5.98
N VAL A 76 33.51 34.74 -4.79
CA VAL A 76 34.28 35.13 -3.60
C VAL A 76 34.98 33.87 -3.09
N LEU A 77 36.26 33.96 -2.76
CA LEU A 77 37.01 32.86 -2.14
C LEU A 77 37.33 33.25 -0.69
N ILE A 78 37.06 32.36 0.24
CA ILE A 78 37.61 32.43 1.60
C ILE A 78 38.79 31.47 1.72
N SER A 79 39.81 31.85 2.49
CA SER A 79 41.05 31.06 2.64
C SER A 79 41.05 30.06 3.78
N ASN A 80 40.12 30.15 4.74
CA ASN A 80 40.10 29.31 5.92
C ASN A 80 38.68 29.33 6.58
N PRO A 81 37.88 28.26 6.51
CA PRO A 81 38.09 27.08 5.67
C PRO A 81 38.14 27.47 4.18
N ALA A 82 38.88 26.73 3.36
CA ALA A 82 39.04 27.04 1.94
C ALA A 82 37.77 26.72 1.13
N ILE A 83 36.90 27.71 0.91
CA ILE A 83 35.63 27.56 0.18
C ILE A 83 35.50 28.64 -0.92
N ARG A 84 35.07 28.21 -2.11
CA ARG A 84 34.65 29.10 -3.20
C ARG A 84 33.14 29.32 -3.10
N PHE A 85 32.75 30.58 -2.98
CA PHE A 85 31.37 31.06 -3.00
C PHE A 85 31.03 31.74 -4.33
N VAL A 86 29.73 31.81 -4.63
CA VAL A 86 29.15 32.48 -5.78
C VAL A 86 27.99 33.38 -5.34
N ILE A 87 27.92 34.61 -5.85
CA ILE A 87 26.80 35.51 -5.58
C ILE A 87 25.53 34.95 -6.22
N THR A 88 24.52 34.69 -5.39
CA THR A 88 23.19 34.21 -5.80
C THR A 88 22.19 35.37 -5.91
N ASP A 89 22.19 36.30 -4.94
CA ASP A 89 21.41 37.56 -4.95
C ASP A 89 22.25 38.78 -4.52
N CYS A 90 21.81 39.98 -4.92
CA CYS A 90 22.37 41.24 -4.46
C CYS A 90 21.29 42.34 -4.39
N THR A 91 20.71 42.50 -3.21
CA THR A 91 19.68 43.50 -2.90
C THR A 91 20.32 44.86 -2.57
N ARG A 92 19.66 45.96 -2.96
CA ARG A 92 20.13 47.34 -2.72
C ARG A 92 19.12 48.13 -1.92
N LYS A 93 19.57 48.80 -0.86
CA LYS A 93 18.73 49.64 0.02
C LYS A 93 19.34 51.03 0.17
N GLU A 94 18.48 52.03 0.33
CA GLU A 94 18.90 53.38 0.76
C GLU A 94 18.89 53.45 2.28
N SER A 95 19.93 54.04 2.88
CA SER A 95 20.03 54.23 4.32
C SER A 95 20.66 55.58 4.66
N SER A 96 20.86 55.86 5.95
CA SER A 96 21.52 57.09 6.42
C SER A 96 22.54 56.81 7.52
N VAL A 97 23.76 57.27 7.33
CA VAL A 97 24.80 57.31 8.38
C VAL A 97 24.77 58.68 9.06
N LYS A 98 25.02 58.76 10.36
CA LYS A 98 25.23 60.04 11.06
C LYS A 98 26.72 60.37 11.06
N ASP A 99 27.09 61.60 10.72
CA ASP A 99 28.45 62.10 10.99
C ASP A 99 28.67 62.34 12.49
N SER A 100 29.90 62.69 12.87
CA SER A 100 30.29 63.05 14.25
C SER A 100 29.52 64.25 14.83
N ASN A 101 28.81 65.02 14.00
CA ASN A 101 27.93 66.12 14.42
C ASN A 101 26.44 65.71 14.44
N GLY A 102 26.13 64.43 14.23
CA GLY A 102 24.77 63.87 14.24
C GLY A 102 23.96 64.10 12.95
N LYS A 103 24.53 64.72 11.91
CA LYS A 103 23.86 64.99 10.64
C LYS A 103 23.71 63.71 9.82
N ARG A 104 22.48 63.41 9.39
CA ARG A 104 22.18 62.24 8.56
C ARG A 104 22.65 62.47 7.12
N ILE A 105 23.55 61.62 6.63
CA ILE A 105 24.04 61.58 5.26
C ILE A 105 23.49 60.33 4.57
N LYS A 106 22.88 60.50 3.40
CA LYS A 106 22.37 59.40 2.57
C LYS A 106 23.53 58.48 2.16
N THR A 107 23.34 57.17 2.36
CA THR A 107 24.23 56.10 1.92
C THR A 107 23.43 55.05 1.15
N TYR A 108 24.11 54.24 0.35
CA TYR A 108 23.56 53.09 -0.34
C TYR A 108 24.22 51.83 0.18
N VAL A 109 23.40 50.84 0.52
CA VAL A 109 23.83 49.55 1.08
C VAL A 109 23.53 48.47 0.05
N LYS A 110 24.48 47.54 -0.12
CA LYS A 110 24.29 46.26 -0.78
C LYS A 110 24.29 45.17 0.27
N GLU A 111 23.25 44.37 0.27
CA GLU A 111 23.18 43.08 0.94
C GLU A 111 23.41 42.03 -0.15
N ILE A 112 24.39 41.16 0.05
CA ILE A 112 24.86 40.20 -0.95
C ILE A 112 24.81 38.83 -0.29
N SER A 113 23.99 37.93 -0.84
CA SER A 113 23.94 36.54 -0.41
C SER A 113 24.68 35.67 -1.42
N LEU A 114 25.45 34.72 -0.89
CA LEU A 114 26.26 33.80 -1.65
C LEU A 114 25.99 32.36 -1.19
N LYS A 115 26.08 31.42 -2.14
CA LYS A 115 26.14 29.98 -1.87
C LYS A 115 27.49 29.42 -2.31
N SER A 116 27.87 28.26 -1.79
CA SER A 116 29.05 27.51 -2.20
C SER A 116 28.98 27.11 -3.70
N TYR A 117 30.14 26.97 -4.34
CA TYR A 117 30.28 26.96 -5.82
C TYR A 117 29.56 25.79 -6.53
N GLU A 118 29.35 24.67 -5.85
CA GLU A 118 28.58 23.53 -6.32
C GLU A 118 27.12 23.90 -6.66
N SER A 119 26.56 24.98 -6.08
CA SER A 119 25.28 25.60 -6.52
C SER A 119 25.29 26.17 -7.95
N THR A 120 26.41 26.04 -8.68
CA THR A 120 26.52 26.38 -10.11
C THR A 120 26.56 25.19 -11.06
N ILE A 121 26.55 23.96 -10.53
CA ILE A 121 26.47 22.70 -11.28
C ILE A 121 25.16 22.68 -12.08
N GLY A 122 25.17 21.95 -13.20
CA GLY A 122 24.02 21.87 -14.10
C GLY A 122 22.86 21.04 -13.53
N LYS A 123 21.83 20.87 -14.36
CA LYS A 123 20.76 19.89 -14.12
C LYS A 123 21.09 18.57 -14.80
N LEU A 124 20.68 17.47 -14.19
CA LEU A 124 20.60 16.16 -14.81
C LEU A 124 19.28 16.06 -15.59
N ILE A 125 19.34 15.58 -16.83
CA ILE A 125 18.15 15.31 -17.65
C ILE A 125 18.15 13.83 -18.05
N LEU A 126 17.25 13.06 -17.43
CA LEU A 126 17.00 11.67 -17.76
C LEU A 126 15.80 11.57 -18.70
N THR A 127 16.03 11.10 -19.92
CA THR A 127 14.97 10.97 -20.95
C THR A 127 14.21 9.65 -20.88
N GLU A 128 14.82 8.66 -20.23
CA GLU A 128 14.31 7.32 -19.94
C GLU A 128 14.79 6.92 -18.55
N ASP A 129 14.15 5.92 -17.97
CA ASP A 129 14.49 5.40 -16.65
C ASP A 129 15.83 4.63 -16.79
N ILE A 130 16.84 4.95 -15.98
CA ILE A 130 18.21 4.40 -16.15
C ILE A 130 18.63 3.51 -14.98
N GLN A 131 19.23 2.35 -15.29
CA GLN A 131 19.98 1.56 -14.32
C GLN A 131 21.47 1.93 -14.38
N ARG A 132 22.08 2.24 -13.24
CA ARG A 132 23.51 2.58 -13.11
C ARG A 132 24.11 2.00 -11.84
N GLN A 133 25.41 1.71 -11.85
CA GLN A 133 26.18 1.53 -10.62
C GLN A 133 26.56 2.91 -10.02
N LEU A 134 27.19 2.94 -8.85
CA LEU A 134 27.66 4.22 -8.29
C LEU A 134 28.79 4.82 -9.13
N TRP A 135 29.84 4.03 -9.39
CA TRP A 135 31.04 4.45 -10.12
C TRP A 135 31.69 3.26 -10.83
N ASN A 136 31.96 3.41 -12.13
CA ASN A 136 32.81 2.52 -12.90
C ASN A 136 34.26 3.06 -12.87
N ASP A 137 35.19 2.30 -12.30
CA ASP A 137 36.63 2.65 -12.29
C ASP A 137 37.40 2.10 -13.51
N GLY A 138 36.73 1.33 -14.38
CA GLY A 138 37.32 0.74 -15.59
C GLY A 138 38.28 -0.42 -15.33
N THR A 139 38.25 -1.03 -14.13
CA THR A 139 39.14 -2.16 -13.77
C THR A 139 38.59 -3.54 -14.15
N ASP A 140 37.30 -3.63 -14.48
CA ASP A 140 36.62 -4.86 -14.90
C ASP A 140 36.40 -4.86 -16.43
N GLU A 141 36.84 -5.93 -17.11
CA GLU A 141 36.81 -6.06 -18.58
C GLU A 141 35.49 -6.68 -19.11
N SER A 142 34.53 -6.99 -18.24
CA SER A 142 33.27 -7.63 -18.62
C SER A 142 32.38 -6.72 -19.50
N MET A 143 31.67 -7.33 -20.46
CA MET A 143 30.77 -6.61 -21.38
C MET A 143 29.48 -6.10 -20.73
N ASP A 144 29.24 -6.45 -19.47
CA ASP A 144 27.94 -6.28 -18.79
C ASP A 144 27.80 -4.91 -18.09
N ILE A 145 28.91 -4.20 -17.92
CA ILE A 145 29.04 -2.98 -17.11
C ILE A 145 28.34 -1.78 -17.76
N SER A 146 27.29 -1.28 -17.11
CA SER A 146 26.80 0.09 -17.38
C SER A 146 27.71 1.10 -16.70
N ASP A 147 27.87 2.28 -17.29
CA ASP A 147 28.56 3.41 -16.64
C ASP A 147 27.97 3.69 -15.24
N GLY A 148 28.77 4.29 -14.35
CA GLY A 148 28.30 4.73 -13.04
C GLY A 148 27.60 6.08 -13.10
N ILE A 149 26.71 6.35 -12.14
CA ILE A 149 26.03 7.65 -12.03
C ILE A 149 27.04 8.80 -11.80
N LEU A 150 28.14 8.51 -11.09
CA LEU A 150 29.25 9.45 -10.90
C LEU A 150 30.11 9.64 -12.16
N ASN A 151 30.16 8.67 -13.08
CA ASN A 151 30.78 8.87 -14.40
C ASN A 151 29.92 9.80 -15.27
N LEU A 152 28.58 9.65 -15.22
CA LEU A 152 27.65 10.56 -15.87
C LEU A 152 27.76 11.99 -15.31
N PHE A 153 27.95 12.13 -13.99
CA PHE A 153 28.21 13.42 -13.37
C PHE A 153 29.46 14.11 -13.95
N GLU A 154 30.59 13.40 -14.13
CA GLU A 154 31.79 13.96 -14.77
C GLU A 154 31.57 14.32 -16.25
N GLN A 155 30.76 13.54 -16.96
CA GLN A 155 30.43 13.78 -18.37
C GLN A 155 29.61 15.07 -18.55
N ASP A 156 28.56 15.24 -17.74
CA ASP A 156 27.70 16.43 -17.76
C ASP A 156 28.42 17.67 -17.20
N ASN A 157 29.32 17.46 -16.24
CA ASN A 157 30.04 18.52 -15.55
C ASN A 157 31.56 18.38 -15.79
N PRO A 158 32.07 18.60 -17.03
CA PRO A 158 33.46 18.33 -17.43
C PRO A 158 34.50 19.22 -16.73
N ASP A 159 34.05 20.17 -15.91
CA ASP A 159 34.81 21.04 -15.04
C ASP A 159 35.11 20.43 -13.65
N TRP A 160 34.41 19.35 -13.27
CA TRP A 160 34.53 18.65 -11.98
C TRP A 160 35.14 17.24 -12.15
N ARG A 161 35.83 16.72 -11.14
CA ARG A 161 36.34 15.34 -11.14
C ARG A 161 36.01 14.57 -9.88
N VAL A 162 35.62 13.31 -10.04
CA VAL A 162 35.45 12.35 -8.94
C VAL A 162 36.84 11.85 -8.52
N LYS A 163 37.14 11.92 -7.22
CA LYS A 163 38.46 11.58 -6.66
C LYS A 163 38.47 10.36 -5.78
N PHE A 164 37.36 10.08 -5.14
CA PHE A 164 37.22 8.98 -4.19
C PHE A 164 35.77 8.53 -4.17
N VAL A 165 35.58 7.22 -4.14
CA VAL A 165 34.30 6.55 -3.91
C VAL A 165 34.58 5.41 -2.94
N SER A 166 33.83 5.33 -1.84
CA SER A 166 33.98 4.23 -0.87
C SER A 166 33.68 2.88 -1.52
N GLN A 167 34.50 1.86 -1.25
CA GLN A 167 34.28 0.52 -1.81
C GLN A 167 33.01 -0.14 -1.25
N ASP A 168 32.67 0.15 0.01
CA ASP A 168 31.49 -0.39 0.68
C ASP A 168 30.18 0.24 0.13
N SER A 169 30.26 1.48 -0.35
CA SER A 169 29.16 2.11 -1.09
C SER A 169 28.91 1.50 -2.48
N MET A 170 29.95 0.94 -3.12
CA MET A 170 29.87 0.35 -4.47
C MET A 170 29.40 -1.10 -4.49
N LYS A 171 29.53 -1.84 -3.40
CA LYS A 171 29.33 -3.29 -3.35
C LYS A 171 28.30 -3.73 -2.31
N GLU A 172 27.63 -4.84 -2.56
CA GLU A 172 26.79 -5.55 -1.60
C GLU A 172 27.29 -6.99 -1.42
N PHE A 173 27.24 -7.50 -0.19
CA PHE A 173 27.66 -8.87 0.15
C PHE A 173 26.45 -9.79 0.16
N GLY A 174 26.59 -11.00 -0.39
CA GLY A 174 25.51 -11.98 -0.40
C GLY A 174 25.91 -13.30 -1.03
N LYS A 175 24.93 -14.23 -1.08
CA LYS A 175 25.05 -15.47 -1.85
C LYS A 175 24.80 -15.16 -3.32
N ILE A 176 25.79 -15.42 -4.16
CA ILE A 176 25.76 -15.19 -5.60
C ILE A 176 25.97 -16.50 -6.36
N GLU A 177 25.27 -16.68 -7.48
CA GLU A 177 25.54 -17.79 -8.39
C GLU A 177 26.89 -17.57 -9.09
N ARG A 178 27.71 -18.62 -9.18
CA ARG A 178 28.96 -18.59 -9.93
C ARG A 178 28.66 -18.52 -11.43
N GLU A 179 28.88 -17.35 -12.01
CA GLU A 179 28.85 -17.13 -13.46
C GLU A 179 30.21 -17.48 -14.08
N PHE A 180 30.17 -18.13 -15.24
CA PHE A 180 31.32 -18.48 -16.06
C PHE A 180 31.19 -17.79 -17.42
N GLU A 181 32.25 -17.14 -17.89
CA GLU A 181 32.31 -16.47 -19.19
C GLU A 181 33.11 -17.30 -20.20
N GLU A 182 32.60 -17.42 -21.42
CA GLU A 182 33.35 -17.94 -22.57
C GLU A 182 33.09 -17.12 -23.83
N THR A 183 34.15 -16.58 -24.44
CA THR A 183 34.05 -15.90 -25.74
C THR A 183 33.77 -16.94 -26.85
N ILE A 184 32.71 -16.72 -27.62
CA ILE A 184 32.34 -17.55 -28.77
C ILE A 184 33.04 -17.06 -30.04
N SER A 185 33.09 -15.74 -30.26
CA SER A 185 33.85 -15.12 -31.34
C SER A 185 34.13 -13.64 -31.06
N ASN A 186 35.24 -13.13 -31.57
CA ASN A 186 35.64 -11.71 -31.53
C ASN A 186 35.54 -11.01 -32.90
N ASN A 187 34.86 -11.62 -33.88
CA ASN A 187 34.40 -11.00 -35.12
C ASN A 187 33.59 -12.04 -35.92
N VAL A 188 32.35 -11.74 -36.30
CA VAL A 188 31.56 -12.55 -37.24
C VAL A 188 30.99 -11.63 -38.31
N SER A 189 31.11 -11.99 -39.59
CA SER A 189 30.60 -11.19 -40.71
C SER A 189 29.95 -12.07 -41.77
N PHE A 190 28.79 -11.63 -42.25
CA PHE A 190 28.03 -12.23 -43.34
C PHE A 190 27.72 -11.16 -44.38
N THR A 191 27.97 -11.42 -45.66
CA THR A 191 27.78 -10.44 -46.74
C THR A 191 26.34 -10.35 -47.26
N ASN A 192 25.54 -11.40 -47.06
CA ASN A 192 24.14 -11.50 -47.48
C ASN A 192 23.42 -12.53 -46.61
N VAL A 193 22.83 -12.10 -45.49
CA VAL A 193 22.16 -13.00 -44.54
C VAL A 193 20.85 -13.53 -45.12
N THR A 194 20.63 -14.83 -44.95
CA THR A 194 19.40 -15.53 -45.31
C THR A 194 18.87 -16.31 -44.11
N ARG A 195 17.56 -16.57 -44.08
CA ARG A 195 16.94 -17.37 -43.00
C ARG A 195 17.46 -18.81 -43.04
N GLY A 196 17.72 -19.36 -41.87
CA GLY A 196 18.37 -20.66 -41.70
C GLY A 196 19.91 -20.59 -41.68
N VAL A 197 20.52 -19.41 -41.83
CA VAL A 197 21.98 -19.30 -41.66
C VAL A 197 22.36 -19.52 -40.20
N VAL A 198 23.42 -20.30 -39.99
CA VAL A 198 24.01 -20.56 -38.67
C VAL A 198 24.95 -19.41 -38.35
N ILE A 199 24.64 -18.64 -37.31
CA ILE A 199 25.49 -17.53 -36.85
C ILE A 199 26.73 -18.10 -36.14
N TRP A 200 26.53 -19.12 -35.29
CA TRP A 200 27.59 -19.88 -34.66
C TRP A 200 27.08 -21.25 -34.17
N GLU A 201 27.99 -22.20 -34.00
CA GLU A 201 27.73 -23.56 -33.52
C GLU A 201 28.93 -24.03 -32.70
N LYS A 202 28.71 -24.47 -31.45
CA LYS A 202 29.79 -24.86 -30.53
C LYS A 202 29.37 -26.02 -29.64
N ASN A 203 30.31 -26.93 -29.38
CA ASN A 203 30.16 -28.02 -28.42
C ASN A 203 30.61 -27.55 -27.03
N PHE A 204 29.93 -28.01 -25.99
CA PHE A 204 30.18 -27.67 -24.59
C PHE A 204 30.26 -28.94 -23.74
N ASN A 205 30.86 -28.84 -22.55
CA ASN A 205 30.81 -29.89 -21.53
C ASN A 205 30.42 -29.28 -20.19
N ILE A 206 29.26 -28.63 -20.17
CA ILE A 206 28.72 -27.94 -18.99
C ILE A 206 27.75 -28.90 -18.30
N ASN A 207 27.79 -28.94 -16.97
CA ASN A 207 26.88 -29.74 -16.14
C ASN A 207 26.42 -28.90 -14.94
N PRO A 208 25.18 -29.09 -14.44
CA PRO A 208 24.71 -28.41 -13.24
C PRO A 208 25.55 -28.82 -12.03
N TYR A 209 25.68 -27.92 -11.06
CA TYR A 209 26.44 -28.14 -9.83
C TYR A 209 25.86 -29.27 -8.97
N SER A 210 24.53 -29.43 -8.97
CA SER A 210 23.85 -30.57 -8.34
C SER A 210 22.65 -31.05 -9.16
N GLU A 211 22.18 -32.26 -8.88
CA GLU A 211 21.04 -32.88 -9.57
C GLU A 211 19.68 -32.21 -9.33
N ASN A 212 19.59 -31.25 -8.40
CA ASN A 212 18.35 -30.57 -8.00
C ASN A 212 18.23 -29.12 -8.51
N ILE A 213 19.20 -28.62 -9.28
CA ILE A 213 19.27 -27.20 -9.68
C ILE A 213 19.29 -27.10 -11.21
N VAL A 214 18.71 -26.01 -11.76
CA VAL A 214 18.78 -25.68 -13.19
C VAL A 214 19.95 -24.76 -13.47
N MET A 215 20.49 -24.82 -14.69
CA MET A 215 21.46 -23.84 -15.17
C MET A 215 20.76 -22.73 -15.95
N ASN A 216 21.30 -21.52 -15.87
CA ASN A 216 20.89 -20.40 -16.71
C ASN A 216 22.03 -20.05 -17.66
N LEU A 217 21.70 -19.77 -18.92
CA LEU A 217 22.67 -19.40 -19.94
C LEU A 217 22.28 -18.05 -20.54
N LYS A 218 23.26 -17.27 -20.98
CA LYS A 218 23.09 -15.94 -21.58
C LYS A 218 24.00 -15.85 -22.80
N VAL A 219 23.48 -15.36 -23.92
CA VAL A 219 24.25 -15.08 -25.13
C VAL A 219 24.19 -13.59 -25.41
N MET A 220 25.34 -12.92 -25.41
CA MET A 220 25.45 -11.49 -25.68
C MET A 220 26.10 -11.27 -27.05
N TYR A 221 25.49 -10.42 -27.87
CA TYR A 221 26.07 -9.95 -29.14
C TYR A 221 26.37 -8.45 -29.00
N GLY A 222 27.65 -8.11 -28.96
CA GLY A 222 28.15 -6.74 -28.97
C GLY A 222 28.45 -6.25 -30.38
N GLY A 223 28.08 -5.00 -30.67
CA GLY A 223 28.37 -4.34 -31.95
C GLY A 223 27.70 -5.03 -33.14
N VAL A 224 26.39 -5.30 -33.04
CA VAL A 224 25.61 -5.91 -34.11
C VAL A 224 25.24 -4.84 -35.14
N LYS A 225 25.98 -4.81 -36.25
CA LYS A 225 25.90 -3.78 -37.29
C LYS A 225 25.34 -4.37 -38.57
N THR A 226 24.21 -3.86 -39.05
CA THR A 226 23.64 -4.26 -40.35
C THR A 226 23.84 -3.19 -41.41
N TYR A 227 24.09 -3.61 -42.66
CA TYR A 227 24.33 -2.68 -43.77
C TYR A 227 23.54 -3.09 -45.02
N ALA A 228 22.90 -2.09 -45.65
CA ALA A 228 22.31 -2.18 -46.97
C ALA A 228 23.16 -1.37 -47.95
N ASN A 229 23.65 -1.98 -49.03
CA ASN A 229 24.47 -1.32 -50.07
C ASN A 229 25.67 -0.52 -49.51
N GLY A 230 26.29 -1.01 -48.42
CA GLY A 230 27.42 -0.35 -47.75
C GLY A 230 27.06 0.77 -46.77
N LYS A 231 25.77 1.11 -46.60
CA LYS A 231 25.29 2.08 -45.60
C LYS A 231 24.78 1.35 -44.36
N LEU A 232 25.26 1.74 -43.18
CA LEU A 232 24.76 1.27 -41.87
C LEU A 232 23.25 1.51 -41.76
N GLN A 233 22.51 0.50 -41.29
CA GLN A 233 21.06 0.55 -41.05
C GLN A 233 20.74 0.50 -39.56
N ASP A 234 21.48 -0.31 -38.79
CA ASP A 234 21.28 -0.60 -37.37
C ASP A 234 22.65 -0.87 -36.74
N ASP A 235 22.84 -0.47 -35.47
CA ASP A 235 24.02 -0.70 -34.64
C ASP A 235 23.55 -0.88 -33.18
N THR A 236 23.34 -2.14 -32.80
CA THR A 236 22.62 -2.52 -31.58
C THR A 236 23.41 -3.58 -30.79
N LYS A 237 23.10 -3.73 -29.50
CA LYS A 237 23.57 -4.84 -28.65
C LYS A 237 22.38 -5.74 -28.29
N TYR A 238 22.60 -7.04 -28.27
CA TYR A 238 21.57 -8.04 -27.91
C TYR A 238 22.02 -8.88 -26.72
N ILE A 239 21.12 -9.12 -25.76
CA ILE A 239 21.32 -10.04 -24.64
C ILE A 239 20.16 -11.04 -24.66
N HIS A 240 20.45 -12.30 -24.92
CA HIS A 240 19.47 -13.38 -25.02
C HIS A 240 19.62 -14.33 -23.83
N SER A 241 18.64 -14.33 -22.93
CA SER A 241 18.58 -15.25 -21.79
C SER A 241 17.93 -16.58 -22.20
N LEU A 242 18.62 -17.68 -21.88
CA LEU A 242 18.28 -19.06 -22.24
C LEU A 242 18.16 -19.89 -20.95
N ASN A 243 17.19 -19.49 -20.12
CA ASN A 243 17.04 -19.99 -18.75
C ASN A 243 16.38 -21.38 -18.67
N ASN A 244 16.45 -21.98 -17.48
CA ASN A 244 15.84 -23.25 -17.07
C ASN A 244 16.39 -24.51 -17.76
N ILE A 245 17.72 -24.65 -17.81
CA ILE A 245 18.36 -25.82 -18.40
C ILE A 245 18.56 -26.89 -17.33
N TYR A 246 17.70 -27.93 -17.31
CA TYR A 246 17.56 -28.91 -16.23
C TYR A 246 18.69 -29.98 -16.14
N THR A 247 19.57 -30.02 -17.12
CA THR A 247 20.65 -31.01 -17.26
C THR A 247 21.82 -30.41 -18.05
N GLY A 248 22.95 -31.11 -18.14
CA GLY A 248 24.15 -30.59 -18.80
C GLY A 248 23.94 -30.11 -20.24
N VAL A 249 24.74 -29.15 -20.71
CA VAL A 249 24.76 -28.72 -22.12
C VAL A 249 25.90 -29.42 -22.84
N ARG A 250 25.59 -29.95 -24.02
CA ARG A 250 26.56 -30.63 -24.91
C ARG A 250 26.84 -29.84 -26.18
N LYS A 251 25.88 -29.06 -26.65
CA LYS A 251 26.01 -28.27 -27.88
C LYS A 251 25.01 -27.13 -27.92
N ILE A 252 25.39 -25.99 -28.47
CA ILE A 252 24.47 -24.92 -28.84
C ILE A 252 24.72 -24.54 -30.29
N LYS A 253 23.63 -24.36 -31.05
CA LYS A 253 23.64 -23.90 -32.44
C LYS A 253 22.68 -22.72 -32.58
N ALA A 254 23.20 -21.55 -32.91
CA ALA A 254 22.44 -20.32 -33.09
C ALA A 254 22.10 -20.11 -34.57
N ILE A 255 20.82 -20.10 -34.92
CA ILE A 255 20.32 -20.03 -36.29
C ILE A 255 19.45 -18.78 -36.45
N TYR A 256 19.82 -17.86 -37.35
CA TYR A 256 18.97 -16.71 -37.66
C TYR A 256 17.77 -17.17 -38.49
N ASN A 257 16.55 -16.87 -38.01
CA ASN A 257 15.32 -17.30 -38.65
C ASN A 257 14.15 -16.36 -38.29
N LYS A 258 12.93 -16.73 -38.69
CA LYS A 258 11.69 -16.04 -38.38
C LYS A 258 10.80 -16.94 -37.53
N SER A 259 10.29 -16.43 -36.41
CA SER A 259 9.38 -17.18 -35.53
C SER A 259 8.03 -17.45 -36.21
N ALA A 260 7.23 -18.37 -35.65
CA ALA A 260 5.88 -18.66 -36.14
C ALA A 260 4.95 -17.42 -36.13
N GLU A 261 5.19 -16.49 -35.20
CA GLU A 261 4.48 -15.21 -35.05
C GLU A 261 4.98 -14.13 -36.03
N GLY A 262 6.04 -14.42 -36.78
CA GLY A 262 6.59 -13.52 -37.79
C GLY A 262 7.61 -12.51 -37.25
N VAL A 263 8.15 -12.72 -36.05
CA VAL A 263 9.23 -11.91 -35.48
C VAL A 263 10.59 -12.42 -35.97
N TYR A 264 11.53 -11.53 -36.25
CA TYR A 264 12.91 -11.90 -36.61
C TYR A 264 13.67 -12.29 -35.36
N SER A 265 14.40 -13.42 -35.40
CA SER A 265 14.90 -14.06 -34.18
C SER A 265 16.12 -14.95 -34.43
N ILE A 266 16.87 -15.20 -33.37
CA ILE A 266 17.77 -16.36 -33.30
C ILE A 266 17.00 -17.52 -32.68
N ASN A 267 16.99 -18.68 -33.35
CA ASN A 267 16.65 -19.96 -32.75
C ASN A 267 17.94 -20.61 -32.23
N TYR A 268 17.98 -20.90 -30.93
CA TYR A 268 19.02 -21.67 -30.28
C TYR A 268 18.58 -23.12 -30.17
N GLN A 269 19.26 -23.99 -30.91
CA GLN A 269 19.15 -25.42 -30.75
C GLN A 269 20.18 -25.88 -29.73
N ILE A 270 19.71 -26.19 -28.52
CA ILE A 270 20.51 -26.59 -27.36
C ILE A 270 20.40 -28.11 -27.22
N THR A 271 21.48 -28.84 -27.48
CA THR A 271 21.56 -30.28 -27.21
C THR A 271 21.97 -30.50 -25.74
N LEU A 272 21.09 -31.20 -25.03
CA LEU A 272 21.20 -31.49 -23.61
C LEU A 272 22.00 -32.78 -23.33
N GLY A 273 22.34 -32.98 -22.06
CA GLY A 273 23.17 -34.09 -21.58
C GLY A 273 22.47 -35.46 -21.67
N ASP A 274 21.14 -35.48 -21.73
CA ASP A 274 20.32 -36.67 -22.00
C ASP A 274 20.00 -36.87 -23.49
N GLY A 275 20.50 -36.00 -24.36
CA GLY A 275 20.35 -36.06 -25.82
C GLY A 275 19.13 -35.31 -26.38
N ILE A 276 18.26 -34.74 -25.54
CA ILE A 276 17.12 -33.93 -26.01
C ILE A 276 17.63 -32.62 -26.64
N VAL A 277 16.96 -32.13 -27.68
CA VAL A 277 17.26 -30.83 -28.31
C VAL A 277 16.13 -29.85 -28.00
N LEU A 278 16.47 -28.77 -27.30
CA LEU A 278 15.55 -27.65 -27.07
C LEU A 278 15.73 -26.58 -28.15
N ASP A 279 14.63 -26.09 -28.72
CA ASP A 279 14.58 -24.85 -29.49
C ASP A 279 14.19 -23.68 -28.56
N LYS A 280 15.05 -22.68 -28.40
CA LYS A 280 14.77 -21.44 -27.65
C LYS A 280 14.87 -20.25 -28.60
N TRP A 281 13.86 -19.38 -28.61
CA TRP A 281 13.78 -18.26 -29.56
C TRP A 281 13.99 -16.92 -28.86
N SER A 282 14.78 -16.04 -29.47
CA SER A 282 15.04 -14.68 -28.95
C SER A 282 15.03 -13.68 -30.10
N GLN A 283 14.35 -12.53 -29.92
CA GLN A 283 14.19 -11.49 -30.94
C GLN A 283 15.54 -10.92 -31.38
N PHE A 284 15.69 -10.62 -32.68
CA PHE A 284 16.93 -10.12 -33.28
C PHE A 284 16.65 -9.14 -34.43
N SER A 285 17.64 -8.32 -34.83
CA SER A 285 17.51 -7.39 -35.96
C SER A 285 17.08 -8.11 -37.25
N TYR A 286 16.30 -7.42 -38.08
CA TYR A 286 16.06 -7.82 -39.45
C TYR A 286 17.39 -7.87 -40.23
N CYS A 287 17.73 -9.03 -40.78
CA CYS A 287 18.97 -9.22 -41.54
C CYS A 287 18.76 -9.74 -42.97
N ASP A 288 17.52 -10.07 -43.39
CA ASP A 288 17.27 -10.70 -44.70
C ASP A 288 17.80 -9.80 -45.85
N GLY A 289 18.78 -10.30 -46.61
CA GLY A 289 19.38 -9.57 -47.73
C GLY A 289 20.47 -8.55 -47.36
N LEU A 290 20.81 -8.42 -46.07
CA LEU A 290 21.77 -7.44 -45.57
C LEU A 290 23.15 -8.03 -45.31
N LYS A 291 24.17 -7.17 -45.27
CA LYS A 291 25.44 -7.49 -44.60
C LYS A 291 25.23 -7.37 -43.10
N LEU A 292 25.73 -8.32 -42.33
CA LEU A 292 25.70 -8.35 -40.87
C LEU A 292 27.13 -8.49 -40.37
N ASP A 293 27.59 -7.55 -39.55
CA ASP A 293 28.82 -7.66 -38.76
C ASP A 293 28.46 -7.75 -37.28
N ILE A 294 29.21 -8.54 -36.52
CA ILE A 294 29.09 -8.68 -35.07
C ILE A 294 30.49 -8.65 -34.47
N GLU A 295 30.76 -7.68 -33.60
CA GLU A 295 32.10 -7.43 -33.05
C GLU A 295 32.50 -8.46 -31.99
N LYS A 296 31.61 -8.80 -31.05
CA LYS A 296 31.88 -9.84 -30.04
C LYS A 296 30.63 -10.66 -29.75
N ILE A 297 30.78 -11.98 -29.69
CA ILE A 297 29.77 -12.92 -29.22
C ILE A 297 30.29 -13.55 -27.93
N LEU A 298 29.58 -13.29 -26.85
CA LEU A 298 29.91 -13.76 -25.51
C LEU A 298 28.83 -14.75 -25.05
N PHE A 299 29.27 -15.81 -24.40
CA PHE A 299 28.39 -16.76 -23.75
C PHE A 299 28.72 -16.78 -22.26
N THR A 300 27.73 -16.50 -21.42
CA THR A 300 27.88 -16.68 -19.97
C THR A 300 26.87 -17.70 -19.47
N TYR A 301 27.21 -18.40 -18.39
CA TYR A 301 26.32 -19.40 -17.79
C TYR A 301 26.56 -19.54 -16.30
N THR A 302 25.51 -19.86 -15.55
CA THR A 302 25.61 -20.28 -14.15
C THR A 302 25.36 -21.77 -14.05
N THR A 303 26.13 -22.45 -13.21
CA THR A 303 25.95 -23.89 -12.91
C THR A 303 24.94 -24.14 -11.80
N GLY A 304 24.43 -23.08 -11.16
CA GLY A 304 23.67 -23.16 -9.91
C GLY A 304 24.53 -23.40 -8.66
N GLU A 305 25.85 -23.22 -8.76
CA GLU A 305 26.75 -23.15 -7.60
C GLU A 305 26.60 -21.78 -6.93
N GLU A 306 26.21 -21.75 -5.65
CA GLU A 306 26.15 -20.53 -4.85
C GLU A 306 27.39 -20.41 -3.96
N TYR A 307 27.96 -19.21 -3.86
CA TYR A 307 29.00 -18.88 -2.88
C TYR A 307 28.79 -17.49 -2.29
N GLU A 308 29.36 -17.25 -1.12
CA GLU A 308 29.35 -15.92 -0.50
C GLU A 308 30.41 -15.02 -1.14
N GLY A 309 29.98 -13.88 -1.64
CA GLY A 309 30.84 -12.93 -2.35
C GLY A 309 30.29 -11.51 -2.32
N THR A 310 31.00 -10.60 -2.99
CA THR A 310 30.52 -9.24 -3.22
C THR A 310 30.10 -9.07 -4.68
N THR A 311 28.97 -8.41 -4.91
CA THR A 311 28.52 -7.97 -6.23
C THR A 311 28.44 -6.44 -6.26
N ILE A 312 28.47 -5.87 -7.46
CA ILE A 312 28.35 -4.42 -7.67
C ILE A 312 26.88 -4.01 -7.45
N LYS A 313 26.65 -2.98 -6.63
CA LYS A 313 25.33 -2.37 -6.45
C LYS A 313 24.93 -1.65 -7.73
N TYR A 314 23.81 -2.05 -8.32
CA TYR A 314 23.13 -1.31 -9.38
C TYR A 314 21.82 -0.74 -8.84
N ARG A 315 21.48 0.48 -9.27
CA ARG A 315 20.30 1.24 -8.86
C ARG A 315 19.60 1.85 -10.07
N ASN A 316 18.27 1.85 -10.03
CA ASN A 316 17.46 2.55 -11.02
C ASN A 316 17.29 4.01 -10.60
N PHE A 317 17.09 4.88 -11.59
CA PHE A 317 16.71 6.27 -11.41
C PHE A 317 15.66 6.63 -12.47
N ASP A 318 14.53 7.18 -12.03
CA ASP A 318 13.41 7.54 -12.91
C ASP A 318 13.79 8.67 -13.88
N LYS A 319 13.13 8.71 -15.04
CA LYS A 319 13.25 9.83 -15.98
C LYS A 319 12.71 11.12 -15.37
N GLY A 320 13.43 12.21 -15.59
CA GLY A 320 13.11 13.50 -14.97
C GLY A 320 14.18 14.56 -15.23
N GLU A 321 13.90 15.74 -14.70
CA GLU A 321 14.83 16.88 -14.67
C GLU A 321 15.16 17.19 -13.21
N TYR A 322 16.41 16.96 -12.80
CA TYR A 322 16.87 17.08 -11.42
C TYR A 322 18.00 18.13 -11.30
N ASP A 323 18.15 18.78 -10.15
CA ASP A 323 19.42 19.44 -9.84
C ASP A 323 20.47 18.38 -9.48
N TRP A 324 21.68 18.46 -10.04
CA TRP A 324 22.71 17.44 -9.82
C TRP A 324 23.14 17.33 -8.35
N VAL A 325 23.15 18.43 -7.59
CA VAL A 325 23.59 18.41 -6.19
C VAL A 325 22.52 17.81 -5.29
N ASP A 326 21.26 18.22 -5.49
CA ASP A 326 20.13 17.68 -4.75
C ASP A 326 19.91 16.20 -5.07
N PHE A 327 20.02 15.81 -6.35
CA PHE A 327 19.93 14.41 -6.80
C PHE A 327 21.00 13.51 -6.19
N LEU A 328 22.24 14.00 -6.08
CA LEU A 328 23.29 13.26 -5.37
C LEU A 328 22.96 13.12 -3.88
N ARG A 329 22.63 14.22 -3.21
CA ARG A 329 22.41 14.27 -1.75
C ARG A 329 21.16 13.54 -1.28
N ALA A 330 20.08 13.54 -2.05
CA ALA A 330 18.85 12.81 -1.76
C ALA A 330 18.84 11.44 -2.44
N ASN A 331 18.64 11.40 -3.76
CA ASN A 331 18.35 10.15 -4.48
C ASN A 331 19.52 9.15 -4.48
N VAL A 332 20.74 9.59 -4.84
CA VAL A 332 21.91 8.69 -4.92
C VAL A 332 22.39 8.32 -3.52
N SER A 333 22.34 9.24 -2.56
CA SER A 333 22.72 9.00 -1.17
C SER A 333 21.91 7.88 -0.54
N THR A 334 20.58 7.99 -0.55
CA THR A 334 19.70 6.97 0.02
C THR A 334 19.88 5.63 -0.70
N ALA A 335 19.80 5.63 -2.05
CA ALA A 335 19.87 4.39 -2.83
C ALA A 335 21.14 3.56 -2.62
N PHE A 336 22.29 4.19 -2.32
CA PHE A 336 23.57 3.48 -2.13
C PHE A 336 23.97 3.30 -0.65
N GLY A 337 23.08 3.61 0.30
CA GLY A 337 23.26 3.36 1.73
C GLY A 337 23.84 4.53 2.52
N ASN A 338 23.18 5.68 2.44
CA ASN A 338 23.48 6.91 3.20
C ASN A 338 24.92 7.43 2.98
N LEU A 339 25.11 8.01 1.80
CA LEU A 339 26.38 8.57 1.36
C LEU A 339 26.55 10.03 1.83
N TYR A 340 27.80 10.46 1.86
CA TYR A 340 28.17 11.86 2.00
C TYR A 340 28.99 12.31 0.80
N PHE A 341 28.51 13.37 0.13
CA PHE A 341 29.12 13.97 -1.05
C PHE A 341 29.87 15.25 -0.68
N LYS A 342 31.18 15.14 -0.50
CA LYS A 342 32.05 16.29 -0.23
C LYS A 342 32.46 16.96 -1.54
N PHE A 343 31.97 18.18 -1.77
CA PHE A 343 32.38 19.04 -2.89
C PHE A 343 33.58 19.92 -2.49
N ASP A 344 34.78 19.62 -3.00
CA ASP A 344 35.89 20.57 -2.98
C ASP A 344 35.63 21.65 -4.03
N THR A 345 35.05 22.75 -3.56
CA THR A 345 34.70 23.91 -4.40
C THR A 345 35.88 24.67 -4.96
N ILE A 346 37.11 24.46 -4.44
CA ILE A 346 38.33 25.12 -4.88
C ILE A 346 38.94 24.35 -6.05
N ASN A 347 39.22 23.07 -5.86
CA ASN A 347 39.82 22.18 -6.85
C ASN A 347 38.79 21.66 -7.88
N LYS A 348 37.49 21.78 -7.58
CA LYS A 348 36.36 21.17 -8.31
C LYS A 348 36.42 19.65 -8.27
N GLU A 349 36.60 19.11 -7.08
CA GLU A 349 36.78 17.68 -6.85
C GLU A 349 35.62 17.14 -6.00
N LEU A 350 35.07 15.99 -6.37
CA LEU A 350 33.96 15.32 -5.68
C LEU A 350 34.49 14.05 -4.99
N TYR A 351 34.17 13.91 -3.72
CA TYR A 351 34.50 12.73 -2.92
C TYR A 351 33.21 12.14 -2.36
N CYS A 352 33.06 10.82 -2.47
CA CYS A 352 31.90 10.06 -2.04
C CYS A 352 32.30 9.06 -0.95
N TYR A 353 31.81 9.27 0.27
CA TYR A 353 32.03 8.42 1.44
C TYR A 353 30.70 7.81 1.90
N THR A 354 30.70 6.73 2.67
CA THR A 354 29.55 6.46 3.55
C THR A 354 29.59 7.41 4.74
N LYS A 355 28.43 7.78 5.33
CA LYS A 355 28.41 8.65 6.51
C LYS A 355 29.18 8.05 7.71
N LYS A 356 29.19 6.72 7.87
CA LYS A 356 29.90 6.00 8.94
C LYS A 356 31.43 6.07 8.84
N GLU A 357 31.99 6.14 7.62
CA GLU A 357 33.43 6.27 7.34
C GLU A 357 33.95 7.71 7.42
N TYR A 358 33.07 8.71 7.28
CA TYR A 358 33.46 10.11 7.25
C TYR A 358 33.44 10.74 8.64
N GLY A 359 34.53 11.41 9.01
CA GLY A 359 34.64 12.12 10.29
C GLY A 359 35.59 11.42 11.26
N GLU A 360 36.35 12.21 12.02
CA GLU A 360 37.24 11.72 13.08
C GLU A 360 36.95 12.46 14.39
N HIS A 361 37.11 11.79 15.54
CA HIS A 361 37.08 12.46 16.85
C HIS A 361 38.46 13.03 17.17
N LYS A 362 38.56 14.35 17.27
CA LYS A 362 39.85 15.05 17.47
C LYS A 362 40.12 15.50 18.90
N GLY A 363 39.26 15.11 19.84
CA GLY A 363 39.42 15.44 21.27
C GLY A 363 39.02 16.88 21.62
N ILE A 364 38.12 17.50 20.85
CA ILE A 364 37.47 18.75 21.26
C ILE A 364 36.35 18.40 22.22
N GLN A 365 36.30 19.11 23.34
CA GLN A 365 35.30 18.89 24.38
C GLN A 365 34.67 20.22 24.77
N PHE A 366 33.36 20.34 24.52
CA PHE A 366 32.57 21.51 24.89
C PHE A 366 32.11 21.37 26.35
N SER A 367 32.30 22.42 27.15
CA SER A 367 31.85 22.49 28.54
C SER A 367 31.66 23.94 28.98
N TYR A 368 30.83 24.16 30.01
CA TYR A 368 30.65 25.48 30.64
C TYR A 368 31.91 25.98 31.36
N ASP A 369 32.81 25.08 31.76
CA ASP A 369 34.15 25.43 32.28
C ASP A 369 35.14 25.89 31.18
N ASN A 370 34.80 25.66 29.90
CA ASN A 370 35.62 26.02 28.73
C ASN A 370 35.03 27.23 27.98
N PHE A 371 34.59 27.03 26.73
CA PHE A 371 34.24 28.09 25.77
C PHE A 371 32.74 28.22 25.49
N VAL A 372 31.92 27.39 26.13
CA VAL A 372 30.47 27.36 25.93
C VAL A 372 29.82 28.51 26.69
N GLN A 373 29.01 29.30 26.00
CA GLN A 373 28.16 30.32 26.63
C GLN A 373 26.74 29.78 26.87
N GLU A 374 26.19 29.05 25.91
CA GLU A 374 24.82 28.53 25.93
C GLU A 374 24.75 27.22 25.13
N ILE A 375 23.96 26.28 25.62
CA ILE A 375 23.60 25.03 24.92
C ILE A 375 22.09 24.99 24.84
N ASN A 376 21.56 25.02 23.62
CA ASN A 376 20.17 24.73 23.35
C ASN A 376 20.06 23.26 22.90
N LYS A 377 19.17 22.48 23.53
CA LYS A 377 18.89 21.08 23.17
C LYS A 377 17.48 20.99 22.60
N ILE A 378 17.30 20.30 21.48
CA ILE A 378 16.00 20.03 20.87
C ILE A 378 15.87 18.51 20.71
N ASP A 379 14.95 17.90 21.47
CA ASP A 379 14.61 16.49 21.29
C ASP A 379 13.88 16.31 19.93
N ALA A 380 14.46 15.52 19.02
CA ALA A 380 13.90 15.21 17.71
C ALA A 380 12.86 14.08 17.80
N LEU A 381 11.80 14.33 18.59
CA LEU A 381 10.74 13.37 18.93
C LEU A 381 9.88 12.94 17.73
N ASP A 382 9.66 13.85 16.77
CA ASP A 382 8.85 13.58 15.57
C ASP A 382 9.44 12.46 14.68
N ASN A 383 10.71 12.09 14.91
CA ASN A 383 11.44 11.06 14.19
C ASN A 383 11.46 9.68 14.89
N ILE A 384 10.81 9.52 16.05
CA ILE A 384 10.68 8.22 16.73
C ILE A 384 9.63 7.37 16.02
N VAL A 385 10.02 6.17 15.59
CA VAL A 385 9.14 5.18 14.95
C VAL A 385 9.34 3.84 15.62
N SER A 386 8.28 3.15 16.03
CA SER A 386 8.40 1.81 16.62
C SER A 386 7.98 0.66 15.71
N LYS A 387 7.31 0.98 14.58
CA LYS A 387 6.90 0.00 13.59
C LYS A 387 7.04 0.58 12.19
N LEU A 388 7.99 0.04 11.43
CA LEU A 388 8.28 0.49 10.07
C LEU A 388 7.81 -0.55 9.06
N TYR A 389 6.81 -0.20 8.26
CA TYR A 389 6.38 -0.99 7.11
C TYR A 389 7.33 -0.74 5.93
N VAL A 390 7.88 -1.81 5.35
CA VAL A 390 8.88 -1.73 4.26
C VAL A 390 8.37 -2.53 3.07
N TYR A 391 7.96 -1.84 2.02
CA TYR A 391 7.47 -2.44 0.78
C TYR A 391 8.48 -2.33 -0.36
N SER A 392 8.51 -3.32 -1.24
CA SER A 392 9.29 -3.30 -2.47
C SER A 392 8.61 -4.17 -3.53
N ASN A 393 8.69 -3.75 -4.79
CA ASN A 393 8.24 -4.51 -5.95
C ASN A 393 9.23 -5.62 -6.35
N ASN A 394 10.49 -5.51 -5.89
CA ASN A 394 11.58 -6.44 -6.27
C ASN A 394 11.78 -7.59 -5.26
N CYS A 395 11.57 -7.32 -3.98
CA CYS A 395 11.74 -8.29 -2.89
C CYS A 395 10.76 -7.99 -1.73
N SER A 396 10.70 -8.82 -0.69
CA SER A 396 9.89 -8.52 0.51
C SER A 396 10.70 -8.85 1.76
N ILE A 397 10.68 -7.95 2.75
CA ILE A 397 11.36 -8.21 4.03
C ILE A 397 10.73 -9.41 4.76
N ALA A 398 9.47 -9.76 4.51
CA ALA A 398 8.81 -10.95 5.08
C ALA A 398 9.51 -12.28 4.70
N ASP A 399 10.43 -12.27 3.73
CA ASP A 399 11.28 -13.41 3.40
C ASP A 399 12.39 -13.66 4.45
N VAL A 400 12.78 -12.64 5.21
CA VAL A 400 14.01 -12.64 6.05
C VAL A 400 13.79 -12.06 7.45
N ASN A 401 12.65 -11.40 7.67
CA ASN A 401 12.29 -10.71 8.91
C ASN A 401 12.16 -11.67 10.10
N GLU A 402 12.78 -11.27 11.21
CA GLU A 402 12.82 -11.96 12.50
C GLU A 402 11.46 -11.96 13.21
N PHE A 403 10.61 -10.96 12.95
CA PHE A 403 9.24 -10.90 13.46
C PHE A 403 8.26 -11.75 12.63
N GLY A 404 8.74 -12.50 11.64
CA GLY A 404 7.99 -13.50 10.88
C GLY A 404 7.63 -13.09 9.46
N SER A 405 6.51 -13.63 8.95
CA SER A 405 6.02 -13.38 7.59
C SER A 405 5.29 -12.02 7.47
N SER A 406 5.86 -10.96 8.05
CA SER A 406 5.31 -9.60 8.11
C SER A 406 6.18 -8.61 7.33
N ASP A 407 5.54 -7.71 6.57
CA ASP A 407 6.22 -6.62 5.86
C ASP A 407 6.51 -5.39 6.77
N TYR A 408 6.69 -5.61 8.08
CA TYR A 408 7.07 -4.56 9.03
C TYR A 408 8.18 -5.00 10.00
N ILE A 409 9.03 -4.07 10.39
CA ILE A 409 10.08 -4.24 11.41
C ILE A 409 9.60 -3.59 12.70
N LEU A 410 9.81 -4.23 13.85
CA LEU A 410 9.47 -3.68 15.18
C LEU A 410 10.72 -3.29 15.96
N ASN A 411 10.67 -2.13 16.60
CA ASN A 411 11.68 -1.69 17.55
C ASN A 411 11.05 -0.73 18.56
N TYR A 412 10.95 -1.13 19.83
CA TYR A 412 10.44 -0.27 20.90
C TYR A 412 11.54 0.17 21.87
N ASN A 413 12.81 0.11 21.47
CA ASN A 413 13.93 0.42 22.35
C ASN A 413 13.86 1.87 22.89
N TYR A 414 13.27 2.82 22.15
CA TYR A 414 13.02 4.16 22.66
C TYR A 414 12.11 4.15 23.92
N PHE A 415 10.90 3.60 23.80
CA PHE A 415 9.92 3.55 24.89
C PHE A 415 10.38 2.67 26.05
N TYR A 416 11.07 1.57 25.75
CA TYR A 416 11.65 0.68 26.75
C TYR A 416 12.69 1.39 27.65
N ASN A 417 13.55 2.23 27.05
CA ASN A 417 14.64 2.92 27.76
C ASN A 417 14.24 4.27 28.40
N ASN A 418 13.14 4.89 27.97
CA ASN A 418 12.70 6.21 28.43
C ASN A 418 11.40 6.15 29.28
N ASP A 419 11.17 5.03 29.97
CA ASP A 419 9.99 4.78 30.82
C ASP A 419 8.62 5.02 30.14
N GLY A 420 8.57 4.82 28.82
CA GLY A 420 7.36 4.80 28.01
C GLY A 420 6.66 3.43 28.00
N MET A 421 7.05 2.51 28.87
CA MET A 421 6.45 1.19 29.07
C MET A 421 6.32 0.91 30.56
N THR A 422 5.22 0.29 30.97
CA THR A 422 5.08 -0.30 32.31
C THR A 422 6.09 -1.41 32.54
N ASP A 423 6.44 -1.69 33.80
CA ASP A 423 7.32 -2.81 34.15
C ASP A 423 6.74 -4.17 33.70
N GLU A 424 5.41 -4.28 33.65
CA GLU A 424 4.70 -5.47 33.14
C GLU A 424 4.86 -5.60 31.62
N LEU A 425 4.72 -4.51 30.85
CA LEU A 425 4.98 -4.51 29.41
C LEU A 425 6.46 -4.74 29.07
N LYS A 426 7.41 -4.15 29.82
CA LYS A 426 8.85 -4.41 29.68
C LYS A 426 9.16 -5.91 29.86
N LEU A 427 8.59 -6.53 30.90
CA LEU A 427 8.77 -7.96 31.16
C LEU A 427 8.11 -8.86 30.10
N ALA A 428 6.95 -8.48 29.57
CA ALA A 428 6.32 -9.17 28.45
C ALA A 428 7.13 -9.05 27.15
N TRP A 429 7.69 -7.86 26.87
CA TRP A 429 8.58 -7.62 25.72
C TRP A 429 9.87 -8.44 25.80
N ASP A 430 10.48 -8.56 26.99
CA ASP A 430 11.64 -9.42 27.23
C ASP A 430 11.32 -10.92 27.08
N ARG A 431 10.13 -11.36 27.54
CA ARG A 431 9.64 -12.74 27.31
C ARG A 431 9.48 -13.01 25.81
N TYR A 432 8.89 -12.07 25.08
CA TYR A 432 8.69 -12.16 23.63
C TYR A 432 10.01 -12.22 22.85
N LYS A 433 10.98 -11.34 23.16
CA LYS A 433 12.32 -11.39 22.55
C LYS A 433 12.97 -12.77 22.71
N ARG A 434 12.90 -13.38 23.90
CA ARG A 434 13.44 -14.73 24.15
C ARG A 434 12.74 -15.84 23.34
N VAL A 435 11.47 -15.69 22.99
CA VAL A 435 10.75 -16.65 22.11
C VAL A 435 11.21 -16.52 20.66
N ILE A 436 11.47 -15.31 20.19
CA ILE A 436 12.01 -15.04 18.84
C ILE A 436 13.46 -15.55 18.69
N GLU A 437 14.30 -15.32 19.71
CA GLU A 437 15.76 -15.54 19.70
C GLU A 437 16.18 -16.99 19.37
N GLY A 438 15.28 -17.98 19.48
CA GLY A 438 15.50 -19.36 19.01
C GLY A 438 14.66 -19.80 17.81
N LYS A 439 13.69 -18.99 17.36
CA LYS A 439 12.78 -19.30 16.25
C LYS A 439 13.25 -18.76 14.90
N ASN A 440 14.11 -17.75 14.91
CA ASN A 440 14.75 -17.20 13.70
C ASN A 440 15.60 -18.25 12.96
N ASP A 441 16.45 -18.98 13.68
CA ASP A 441 17.29 -20.04 13.09
C ASP A 441 16.45 -21.18 12.49
N GLU A 442 15.42 -21.64 13.21
CA GLU A 442 14.49 -22.68 12.73
C GLU A 442 13.71 -22.20 11.49
N MET A 443 13.27 -20.95 11.49
CA MET A 443 12.61 -20.31 10.35
C MET A 443 13.55 -20.20 9.13
N TYR A 444 14.80 -19.78 9.34
CA TYR A 444 15.82 -19.68 8.29
C TYR A 444 16.11 -21.06 7.66
N ASP A 445 16.26 -22.10 8.47
CA ASP A 445 16.45 -23.48 7.99
C ASP A 445 15.24 -24.01 7.20
N LEU A 446 14.01 -23.68 7.62
CA LEU A 446 12.78 -24.05 6.88
C LEU A 446 12.67 -23.28 5.54
N ARG A 447 13.08 -22.01 5.50
CA ARG A 447 13.13 -21.21 4.26
C ARG A 447 14.22 -21.71 3.30
N LEU A 448 15.38 -22.13 3.80
CA LEU A 448 16.40 -22.81 2.99
C LEU A 448 15.90 -24.14 2.41
N GLN A 449 15.13 -24.91 3.19
CA GLN A 449 14.47 -26.14 2.71
C GLN A 449 13.45 -25.83 1.59
N ILE A 450 12.62 -24.80 1.75
CA ILE A 450 11.69 -24.36 0.68
C ILE A 450 12.45 -23.93 -0.58
N ASN A 451 13.50 -23.13 -0.45
CA ASN A 451 14.31 -22.70 -1.59
C ASN A 451 14.88 -23.92 -2.35
N THR A 452 15.40 -24.91 -1.60
CA THR A 452 15.90 -26.18 -2.15
C THR A 452 14.81 -27.01 -2.85
N LEU A 453 13.61 -27.08 -2.27
CA LEU A 453 12.46 -27.77 -2.87
C LEU A 453 11.94 -27.04 -4.12
N ASN A 454 11.92 -25.71 -4.12
CA ASN A 454 11.52 -24.90 -5.28
C ASN A 454 12.53 -25.03 -6.45
N LYS A 455 13.84 -25.03 -6.16
CA LYS A 455 14.91 -25.35 -7.13
C LYS A 455 14.63 -26.71 -7.80
N LYS A 456 14.34 -27.73 -7.00
CA LYS A 456 14.00 -29.08 -7.47
C LYS A 456 12.69 -29.11 -8.27
N LEU A 457 11.67 -28.35 -7.87
CA LEU A 457 10.39 -28.24 -8.57
C LEU A 457 10.59 -27.70 -9.99
N VAL A 458 11.29 -26.57 -10.14
CA VAL A 458 11.52 -25.95 -11.45
C VAL A 458 12.42 -26.80 -12.35
N LYS A 459 13.38 -27.54 -11.76
CA LYS A 459 14.16 -28.55 -12.48
C LYS A 459 13.27 -29.66 -13.06
N LEU A 460 12.34 -30.19 -12.27
CA LEU A 460 11.37 -31.20 -12.75
C LEU A 460 10.39 -30.61 -13.78
N GLU A 461 9.87 -29.40 -13.58
CA GLU A 461 8.95 -28.76 -14.53
C GLU A 461 9.61 -28.41 -15.88
N SER A 462 10.91 -28.06 -15.89
CA SER A 462 11.68 -27.91 -17.13
C SER A 462 11.92 -29.25 -17.83
N GLU A 463 12.34 -30.29 -17.09
CA GLU A 463 12.54 -31.64 -17.65
C GLU A 463 11.22 -32.23 -18.21
N LYS A 464 10.09 -32.00 -17.54
CA LYS A 464 8.74 -32.30 -18.01
C LYS A 464 8.47 -31.67 -19.38
N THR A 465 8.72 -30.38 -19.49
CA THR A 465 8.40 -29.57 -20.68
C THR A 465 9.25 -29.97 -21.87
N ALA A 466 10.54 -30.23 -21.64
CA ALA A 466 11.46 -30.76 -22.66
C ALA A 466 11.03 -32.14 -23.18
N LEU A 467 10.66 -33.04 -22.27
CA LEU A 467 10.24 -34.40 -22.59
C LEU A 467 8.91 -34.44 -23.34
N ASP A 468 7.93 -33.60 -22.96
CA ASP A 468 6.64 -33.42 -23.64
C ASP A 468 6.82 -32.93 -25.08
N TYR A 469 7.66 -31.90 -25.30
CA TYR A 469 7.99 -31.39 -26.63
C TYR A 469 8.66 -32.46 -27.52
N ASP A 470 9.61 -33.21 -26.97
CA ASP A 470 10.31 -34.28 -27.69
C ASP A 470 9.39 -35.47 -28.04
N ILE A 471 8.50 -35.87 -27.11
CA ILE A 471 7.44 -36.87 -27.37
C ILE A 471 6.56 -36.42 -28.55
N ARG A 472 6.10 -35.16 -28.59
CA ARG A 472 5.28 -34.64 -29.69
C ARG A 472 6.03 -34.64 -31.02
N ASN A 473 7.30 -34.24 -31.04
CA ASN A 473 8.12 -34.26 -32.25
C ASN A 473 8.34 -35.69 -32.78
N LEU A 474 8.58 -36.66 -31.89
CA LEU A 474 8.66 -38.07 -32.24
C LEU A 474 7.31 -38.62 -32.74
N GLU A 475 6.19 -38.25 -32.13
CA GLU A 475 4.86 -38.65 -32.58
C GLU A 475 4.51 -38.08 -33.96
N ILE A 476 4.78 -36.79 -34.21
CA ILE A 476 4.61 -36.15 -35.53
C ILE A 476 5.45 -36.88 -36.58
N ARG A 477 6.74 -37.10 -36.31
CA ARG A 477 7.65 -37.75 -37.25
C ARG A 477 7.30 -39.23 -37.48
N ARG A 478 6.83 -39.95 -36.45
CA ARG A 478 6.32 -41.32 -36.57
C ARG A 478 5.08 -41.34 -37.47
N THR A 479 4.13 -40.41 -37.28
CA THR A 479 2.94 -40.29 -38.13
C THR A 479 3.31 -40.12 -39.60
N SER A 480 4.32 -39.28 -39.91
CA SER A 480 4.84 -39.14 -41.28
C SER A 480 5.44 -40.44 -41.84
N TYR A 481 6.23 -41.18 -41.05
CA TYR A 481 6.79 -42.47 -41.49
C TYR A 481 5.72 -43.53 -41.72
N ILE A 482 4.74 -43.68 -40.82
CA ILE A 482 3.61 -44.62 -40.95
C ILE A 482 2.94 -44.49 -42.32
N SER A 483 2.84 -43.26 -42.81
CA SER A 483 2.15 -42.97 -44.07
C SER A 483 2.97 -43.04 -45.34
N ASP A 484 4.28 -42.82 -45.27
CA ASP A 484 5.16 -43.08 -46.41
C ASP A 484 5.47 -44.59 -46.56
N ASN A 485 5.12 -45.42 -45.55
CA ASN A 485 5.41 -46.85 -45.45
C ASN A 485 4.55 -47.76 -46.37
N LYS A 486 4.69 -47.60 -47.68
CA LYS A 486 3.85 -48.33 -48.67
C LYS A 486 4.21 -49.80 -48.86
N ASN A 487 5.42 -50.22 -48.47
CA ASN A 487 5.96 -51.57 -48.69
C ASN A 487 6.59 -52.21 -47.42
N GLY A 488 6.41 -51.62 -46.23
CA GLY A 488 7.12 -52.05 -45.00
C GLY A 488 8.56 -51.50 -44.87
N GLU A 489 8.99 -50.63 -45.78
CA GLU A 489 10.34 -50.04 -45.82
C GLU A 489 10.70 -49.24 -44.54
N PHE A 490 9.71 -48.72 -43.80
CA PHE A 490 9.91 -47.96 -42.56
C PHE A 490 9.49 -48.71 -41.28
N ASP A 491 9.11 -50.00 -41.35
CA ASP A 491 8.64 -50.76 -40.18
C ASP A 491 9.64 -50.75 -39.01
N ALA A 492 10.94 -50.84 -39.32
CA ALA A 492 12.00 -50.81 -38.32
C ALA A 492 12.12 -49.44 -37.63
N ASP A 493 11.99 -48.34 -38.38
CA ASP A 493 12.01 -46.98 -37.85
C ASP A 493 10.75 -46.68 -37.02
N ILE A 494 9.56 -47.06 -37.51
CA ILE A 494 8.27 -46.90 -36.80
C ILE A 494 8.29 -47.66 -35.48
N LYS A 495 8.82 -48.89 -35.47
CA LYS A 495 8.94 -49.72 -34.26
C LYS A 495 9.95 -49.14 -33.27
N ARG A 496 11.12 -48.68 -33.76
CA ARG A 496 12.12 -47.97 -32.92
C ARG A 496 11.50 -46.75 -32.26
N MET A 497 10.87 -45.87 -33.05
CA MET A 497 10.25 -44.65 -32.55
C MET A 497 9.08 -44.93 -31.59
N SER A 498 8.28 -45.97 -31.82
CA SER A 498 7.22 -46.34 -30.88
C SER A 498 7.75 -46.85 -29.54
N THR A 499 8.87 -47.57 -29.54
CA THR A 499 9.56 -48.02 -28.32
C THR A 499 10.11 -46.80 -27.56
N GLU A 500 10.70 -45.86 -28.28
CA GLU A 500 11.26 -44.62 -27.74
C GLU A 500 10.16 -43.69 -27.15
N ILE A 501 9.04 -43.52 -27.85
CA ILE A 501 7.88 -42.76 -27.36
C ILE A 501 7.33 -43.37 -26.07
N ASN A 502 7.15 -44.70 -26.01
CA ASN A 502 6.63 -45.36 -24.81
C ASN A 502 7.59 -45.19 -23.63
N SER A 503 8.89 -45.43 -23.83
CA SER A 503 9.91 -45.22 -22.79
C SER A 503 9.95 -43.76 -22.27
N LYS A 504 9.76 -42.78 -23.16
CA LYS A 504 9.67 -41.36 -22.78
C LYS A 504 8.36 -41.03 -22.04
N LYS A 505 7.24 -41.67 -22.38
CA LYS A 505 5.97 -41.55 -21.64
C LYS A 505 6.05 -42.16 -20.25
N ASP A 506 6.66 -43.33 -20.09
CA ASP A 506 6.91 -43.94 -18.78
C ASP A 506 7.75 -42.99 -17.89
N LYS A 507 8.80 -42.38 -18.45
CA LYS A 507 9.62 -41.37 -17.75
C LYS A 507 8.80 -40.12 -17.40
N PHE A 508 7.91 -39.66 -18.28
CA PHE A 508 7.03 -38.51 -18.04
C PHE A 508 6.05 -38.77 -16.88
N GLU A 509 5.46 -39.96 -16.79
CA GLU A 509 4.60 -40.36 -15.68
C GLU A 509 5.35 -40.41 -14.34
N GLN A 510 6.54 -41.02 -14.31
CA GLN A 510 7.39 -41.02 -13.11
C GLN A 510 7.79 -39.60 -12.68
N LEU A 511 8.05 -38.71 -13.64
CA LEU A 511 8.35 -37.32 -13.35
C LEU A 511 7.15 -36.57 -12.77
N MET A 512 5.93 -36.81 -13.29
CA MET A 512 4.70 -36.24 -12.73
C MET A 512 4.46 -36.68 -11.28
N ILE A 513 4.78 -37.94 -10.93
CA ILE A 513 4.74 -38.43 -9.54
C ILE A 513 5.76 -37.69 -8.66
N ASN A 514 7.01 -37.58 -9.11
CA ASN A 514 8.06 -36.86 -8.37
C ASN A 514 7.70 -35.38 -8.14
N LEU A 515 7.07 -34.75 -9.14
CA LEU A 515 6.60 -33.37 -9.08
C LEU A 515 5.50 -33.20 -8.02
N GLN A 516 4.56 -34.15 -7.92
CA GLN A 516 3.55 -34.14 -6.84
C GLN A 516 4.19 -34.29 -5.46
N VAL A 517 5.14 -35.24 -5.29
CA VAL A 517 5.85 -35.43 -4.01
C VAL A 517 6.55 -34.14 -3.54
N VAL A 518 7.21 -33.41 -4.46
CA VAL A 518 7.85 -32.13 -4.14
C VAL A 518 6.80 -31.06 -3.74
N LYS A 519 5.64 -31.01 -4.41
CA LYS A 519 4.53 -30.10 -4.03
C LYS A 519 3.94 -30.43 -2.66
N ASP A 520 3.84 -31.72 -2.32
CA ASP A 520 3.39 -32.18 -1.00
C ASP A 520 4.41 -31.83 0.09
N ASP A 521 5.71 -31.95 -0.18
CA ASP A 521 6.77 -31.58 0.77
C ASP A 521 6.85 -30.06 0.98
N ILE A 522 6.73 -29.24 -0.07
CA ILE A 522 6.59 -27.77 0.03
C ILE A 522 5.39 -27.42 0.93
N SER A 523 4.26 -28.12 0.75
CA SER A 523 3.06 -27.91 1.56
C SER A 523 3.27 -28.23 3.05
N LYS A 524 4.05 -29.27 3.38
CA LYS A 524 4.43 -29.61 4.76
C LYS A 524 5.34 -28.55 5.40
N VAL A 525 6.34 -28.05 4.67
CA VAL A 525 7.26 -27.02 5.19
C VAL A 525 6.53 -25.69 5.38
N ASN A 526 5.66 -25.30 4.44
CA ASN A 526 4.74 -24.16 4.61
C ASN A 526 3.83 -24.30 5.85
N GLY A 527 3.39 -25.53 6.17
CA GLY A 527 2.67 -25.82 7.41
C GLY A 527 3.46 -25.45 8.65
N LYS A 528 4.72 -25.90 8.74
CA LYS A 528 5.63 -25.56 9.86
C LYS A 528 5.93 -24.06 9.95
N ILE A 529 6.16 -23.40 8.82
CA ILE A 529 6.37 -21.95 8.78
C ILE A 529 5.14 -21.22 9.34
N LYS A 530 3.94 -21.67 8.99
CA LYS A 530 2.69 -21.12 9.54
C LYS A 530 2.55 -21.36 11.05
N GLU A 531 2.95 -22.53 11.55
CA GLU A 531 2.98 -22.82 12.99
C GLU A 531 3.93 -21.86 13.73
N ILE A 532 5.16 -21.68 13.24
CA ILE A 532 6.11 -20.73 13.85
C ILE A 532 5.62 -19.28 13.72
N THR A 533 5.02 -18.90 12.59
CA THR A 533 4.46 -17.54 12.36
C THR A 533 3.34 -17.23 13.36
N LEU A 534 2.55 -18.22 13.79
CA LEU A 534 1.55 -18.06 14.85
C LEU A 534 2.18 -17.92 16.24
N LEU A 535 3.29 -18.62 16.51
CA LEU A 535 4.00 -18.53 17.79
C LEU A 535 4.71 -17.18 17.98
N ILE A 536 5.23 -16.56 16.90
CA ILE A 536 5.94 -15.27 16.97
C ILE A 536 5.05 -14.03 16.74
N ASN A 537 3.76 -14.21 16.48
CA ASN A 537 2.81 -13.10 16.41
C ASN A 537 2.46 -12.60 17.83
N LEU A 538 2.65 -11.30 18.09
CA LEU A 538 2.35 -10.63 19.36
C LEU A 538 1.00 -11.01 19.98
N GLU A 539 -0.06 -11.13 19.16
CA GLU A 539 -1.41 -11.39 19.67
C GLU A 539 -1.62 -12.84 20.14
N THR A 540 -0.78 -13.78 19.68
CA THR A 540 -0.90 -15.22 19.91
C THR A 540 0.33 -15.86 20.57
N SER A 541 1.39 -15.10 20.83
CA SER A 541 2.63 -15.60 21.42
C SER A 541 2.43 -16.10 22.85
N GLU A 542 2.99 -17.28 23.13
CA GLU A 542 2.97 -17.94 24.43
C GLU A 542 4.34 -18.52 24.80
N ASP A 543 4.63 -18.61 26.09
CA ASP A 543 5.79 -19.30 26.65
C ASP A 543 5.36 -20.29 27.76
N SER A 544 6.31 -20.80 28.54
CA SER A 544 6.03 -21.73 29.65
C SER A 544 5.15 -21.18 30.77
N GLU A 545 4.96 -19.86 30.84
CA GLU A 545 4.11 -19.17 31.81
C GLU A 545 2.72 -18.83 31.22
N GLY A 546 2.51 -19.08 29.93
CA GLY A 546 1.25 -18.87 29.20
C GLY A 546 1.36 -17.76 28.15
N LYS A 547 0.23 -17.14 27.81
CA LYS A 547 0.18 -16.02 26.85
C LYS A 547 1.11 -14.88 27.32
N ILE A 548 1.89 -14.31 26.40
CA ILE A 548 2.88 -13.28 26.77
C ILE A 548 2.20 -11.91 26.93
N PHE A 549 1.36 -11.52 25.98
CA PHE A 549 0.60 -10.27 26.02
C PHE A 549 -0.90 -10.57 26.19
N ASP A 550 -1.53 -10.06 27.23
CA ASP A 550 -2.99 -10.02 27.34
C ASP A 550 -3.56 -8.83 26.54
N ASN A 551 -4.85 -8.54 26.69
CA ASN A 551 -5.49 -7.46 25.92
C ASN A 551 -5.05 -6.07 26.40
N ASP A 552 -4.76 -5.92 27.70
CA ASP A 552 -4.45 -4.63 28.31
C ASP A 552 -3.01 -4.24 27.97
N LEU A 553 -2.08 -5.20 28.00
CA LEU A 553 -0.70 -5.03 27.49
C LEU A 553 -0.64 -4.81 25.97
N LEU A 554 -1.56 -5.39 25.19
CA LEU A 554 -1.68 -5.12 23.76
C LEU A 554 -2.28 -3.73 23.47
N GLU A 555 -3.14 -3.21 24.36
CA GLU A 555 -3.66 -1.84 24.27
C GLU A 555 -2.54 -0.84 24.60
N GLU A 556 -1.80 -1.05 25.70
CA GLU A 556 -0.61 -0.24 26.05
C GLU A 556 0.43 -0.22 24.91
N LEU A 557 0.76 -1.40 24.35
CA LEU A 557 1.73 -1.50 23.25
C LEU A 557 1.24 -0.75 22.00
N ARG A 558 -0.07 -0.78 21.70
CA ARG A 558 -0.67 -0.05 20.57
C ARG A 558 -0.65 1.46 20.78
N ASP A 559 -0.92 1.94 21.99
CA ASP A 559 -0.90 3.37 22.33
C ASP A 559 0.50 3.99 22.17
N ILE A 560 1.58 3.20 22.35
CA ILE A 560 2.97 3.62 22.10
C ILE A 560 3.49 3.25 20.71
N THR A 561 2.70 2.58 19.86
CA THR A 561 3.13 2.20 18.50
C THR A 561 3.08 3.41 17.56
N VAL A 562 4.24 3.98 17.25
CA VAL A 562 4.37 4.95 16.15
C VAL A 562 4.69 4.22 14.85
N GLU A 563 3.84 4.38 13.84
CA GLU A 563 3.94 3.69 12.54
C GLU A 563 4.46 4.61 11.42
N GLU A 564 5.39 4.10 10.61
CA GLU A 564 5.83 4.72 9.35
C GLU A 564 5.75 3.69 8.21
N THR A 565 5.63 4.15 6.96
CA THR A 565 5.63 3.29 5.77
C THR A 565 6.58 3.84 4.71
N VAL A 566 7.50 2.99 4.26
CA VAL A 566 8.42 3.26 3.16
C VAL A 566 8.20 2.28 2.01
N THR A 567 8.40 2.75 0.77
CA THR A 567 8.41 1.90 -0.43
C THR A 567 9.74 2.11 -1.14
N ASP A 568 10.51 1.03 -1.27
CA ASP A 568 11.89 1.09 -1.74
C ASP A 568 12.19 -0.06 -2.72
N ASP A 569 12.19 0.28 -4.00
CA ASP A 569 12.54 -0.63 -5.09
C ASP A 569 14.05 -0.65 -5.40
N THR A 570 14.90 0.05 -4.64
CA THR A 570 16.35 0.12 -4.89
C THR A 570 17.08 -1.20 -4.60
N TYR A 571 16.55 -2.01 -3.69
CA TYR A 571 17.15 -3.27 -3.25
C TYR A 571 16.63 -4.47 -4.04
N LEU A 572 17.55 -5.39 -4.39
CA LEU A 572 17.26 -6.61 -5.15
C LEU A 572 17.20 -7.87 -4.26
N THR A 573 17.65 -7.77 -3.01
CA THR A 573 17.70 -8.87 -2.04
C THR A 573 16.89 -8.48 -0.80
N SER A 574 16.05 -9.40 -0.34
CA SER A 574 15.27 -9.19 0.91
C SER A 574 16.19 -8.93 2.11
N ASN A 575 17.35 -9.60 2.18
CA ASN A 575 18.38 -9.37 3.21
C ASN A 575 18.96 -7.95 3.17
N GLY A 576 19.29 -7.42 1.99
CA GLY A 576 19.85 -6.07 1.86
C GLY A 576 18.83 -5.00 2.24
N LEU A 577 17.57 -5.19 1.82
CA LEU A 577 16.44 -4.32 2.16
C LEU A 577 16.17 -4.33 3.68
N TYR A 578 16.00 -5.52 4.27
CA TYR A 578 15.75 -5.69 5.70
C TYR A 578 16.89 -5.12 6.54
N GLY A 579 18.14 -5.51 6.25
CA GLY A 579 19.30 -5.04 7.00
C GLY A 579 19.46 -3.51 6.98
N HIS A 580 19.21 -2.85 5.83
CA HIS A 580 19.21 -1.39 5.76
C HIS A 580 18.12 -0.78 6.65
N TYR A 581 16.87 -1.25 6.55
CA TYR A 581 15.77 -0.67 7.31
C TYR A 581 15.75 -1.06 8.78
N VAL A 582 16.45 -2.13 9.20
CA VAL A 582 16.81 -2.37 10.60
C VAL A 582 17.72 -1.24 11.11
N GLU A 583 18.82 -0.93 10.42
CA GLU A 583 19.72 0.17 10.84
C GLU A 583 18.98 1.54 10.88
N VAL A 584 18.13 1.83 9.89
CA VAL A 584 17.30 3.04 9.86
C VAL A 584 16.35 3.08 11.08
N LEU A 585 15.72 1.96 11.42
CA LEU A 585 14.77 1.90 12.53
C LEU A 585 15.50 1.95 13.90
N GLU A 586 16.71 1.41 14.01
CA GLU A 586 17.58 1.58 15.17
C GLU A 586 17.94 3.05 15.39
N GLU A 587 18.39 3.77 14.35
CA GLU A 587 18.65 5.21 14.40
C GLU A 587 17.40 6.03 14.75
N LYS A 588 16.23 5.70 14.17
CA LYS A 588 14.93 6.31 14.56
C LYS A 588 14.57 6.04 16.03
N ASN A 589 14.99 4.92 16.63
CA ASN A 589 14.76 4.62 18.05
C ASN A 589 15.82 5.16 19.02
N THR A 590 16.88 5.81 18.53
CA THR A 590 17.74 6.62 19.40
C THR A 590 16.95 7.83 19.91
N LYS A 591 17.21 8.28 21.14
CA LYS A 591 16.76 9.60 21.62
C LYS A 591 17.56 10.66 20.85
N GLY A 592 17.08 11.04 19.67
CA GLY A 592 17.72 12.05 18.83
C GLY A 592 17.67 13.41 19.50
N ILE A 593 18.83 14.04 19.65
CA ILE A 593 18.94 15.38 20.22
C ILE A 593 19.81 16.20 19.29
N ASP A 594 19.26 17.30 18.80
CA ASP A 594 20.01 18.32 18.10
C ASP A 594 20.44 19.40 19.09
N PHE A 595 21.74 19.62 19.17
CA PHE A 595 22.37 20.59 20.06
C PHE A 595 22.77 21.80 19.24
N THR A 596 22.46 23.00 19.72
CA THR A 596 23.05 24.25 19.21
C THR A 596 23.89 24.87 20.31
N ILE A 597 25.20 24.92 20.09
CA ILE A 597 26.16 25.48 21.04
C ILE A 597 26.59 26.87 20.56
N ASP A 598 26.38 27.87 21.41
CA ASP A 598 26.96 29.20 21.25
C ASP A 598 28.26 29.29 22.05
N SER A 599 29.35 29.63 21.35
CA SER A 599 30.68 29.71 21.94
C SER A 599 31.17 31.16 22.07
N LYS A 600 32.04 31.42 23.06
CA LYS A 600 32.68 32.73 23.22
C LYS A 600 34.16 32.59 23.53
N GLY A 601 34.98 33.32 22.78
CA GLY A 601 36.45 33.26 22.92
C GLY A 601 37.08 31.95 22.44
N PHE A 602 36.30 31.04 21.83
CA PHE A 602 36.78 29.75 21.30
C PHE A 602 37.92 29.94 20.29
N MET A 603 37.71 30.86 19.33
CA MET A 603 38.70 31.23 18.31
C MET A 603 39.98 31.86 18.88
N ASP A 604 39.87 32.69 19.91
CA ASP A 604 40.99 33.51 20.40
C ASP A 604 41.98 32.71 21.25
N ASN A 605 41.55 31.53 21.73
CA ASN A 605 42.32 30.62 22.57
C ASN A 605 42.78 29.35 21.84
N ILE A 606 42.32 29.11 20.60
CA ILE A 606 42.79 27.99 19.80
C ILE A 606 44.19 28.26 19.24
N ILE A 607 45.05 27.26 19.40
CA ILE A 607 46.45 27.30 19.01
C ILE A 607 46.63 26.40 17.78
N VAL A 608 46.65 26.99 16.58
CA VAL A 608 46.79 26.22 15.33
C VAL A 608 48.25 25.80 15.11
N PRO A 609 48.54 24.50 14.91
CA PRO A 609 49.89 24.02 14.57
C PRO A 609 50.40 24.63 13.27
N LYS A 610 51.71 24.87 13.18
CA LYS A 610 52.31 25.50 11.99
C LYS A 610 52.16 24.62 10.74
N GLY A 611 51.42 25.11 9.74
CA GLY A 611 51.16 24.42 8.49
C GLY A 611 49.82 23.68 8.45
N VAL A 612 48.95 23.93 9.43
CA VAL A 612 47.61 23.39 9.58
C VAL A 612 46.61 24.57 9.54
N GLU A 613 45.41 24.37 8.99
CA GLU A 613 44.35 25.39 8.90
C GLU A 613 43.37 25.29 10.10
N TRP A 614 42.38 26.17 10.19
CA TRP A 614 41.39 26.13 11.28
C TRP A 614 40.47 24.91 11.17
N ASP A 615 40.22 24.45 9.94
CA ASP A 615 39.44 23.25 9.62
C ASP A 615 39.99 21.97 10.27
N PHE A 616 41.21 22.00 10.80
CA PHE A 616 41.73 20.94 11.64
C PHE A 616 40.97 20.81 12.96
N TYR A 617 40.51 21.90 13.57
CA TYR A 617 39.76 21.83 14.83
C TYR A 617 38.27 21.64 14.56
N ILE A 618 37.60 22.61 13.92
CA ILE A 618 36.20 22.44 13.51
C ILE A 618 36.17 22.10 12.02
N LYS A 619 36.16 20.80 11.72
CA LYS A 619 35.86 20.25 10.40
C LYS A 619 34.39 19.86 10.35
N MET A 620 33.76 20.03 9.20
CA MET A 620 32.40 19.53 9.00
C MET A 620 32.38 18.00 9.03
N GLY A 621 31.41 17.40 9.72
CA GLY A 621 31.24 15.96 9.87
C GLY A 621 32.21 15.26 10.82
N ASP A 622 33.16 15.96 11.45
CA ASP A 622 33.97 15.43 12.57
C ASP A 622 33.17 15.39 13.87
N PHE A 623 33.68 14.67 14.87
CA PHE A 623 33.01 14.45 16.16
C PHE A 623 33.66 15.21 17.32
N VAL A 624 32.86 15.55 18.34
CA VAL A 624 33.24 16.28 19.55
C VAL A 624 32.51 15.75 20.80
N ASP A 625 33.11 15.91 21.97
CA ASP A 625 32.46 15.60 23.25
C ASP A 625 31.66 16.80 23.79
N LEU A 626 30.61 16.50 24.55
CA LEU A 626 29.97 17.46 25.47
C LEU A 626 30.16 16.96 26.91
N ILE A 627 30.85 17.75 27.74
CA ILE A 627 31.12 17.41 29.15
C ILE A 627 29.96 17.92 30.02
N ASP A 628 29.67 17.17 31.10
CA ASP A 628 28.61 17.44 32.09
C ASP A 628 27.17 17.34 31.55
N ASP A 629 26.96 16.54 30.50
CA ASP A 629 25.62 16.14 30.04
C ASP A 629 25.28 14.70 30.47
N ASP A 630 24.66 14.56 31.64
CA ASP A 630 24.21 13.28 32.19
C ASP A 630 22.94 12.73 31.48
N GLU A 631 22.29 13.50 30.59
CA GLU A 631 20.98 13.17 30.01
C GLU A 631 21.04 12.34 28.71
N VAL A 632 22.25 12.07 28.20
CA VAL A 632 22.47 11.52 26.86
C VAL A 632 23.55 10.45 26.87
N THR A 633 23.21 9.25 26.39
CA THR A 633 24.21 8.21 26.10
C THR A 633 24.99 8.62 24.85
N ILE A 634 26.05 9.42 25.04
CA ILE A 634 26.99 9.76 23.97
C ILE A 634 27.67 8.46 23.52
N ASN A 635 27.55 8.15 22.24
CA ASN A 635 28.22 7.03 21.58
C ASN A 635 29.75 7.17 21.66
N GLU A 636 30.50 6.06 21.54
CA GLU A 636 31.98 6.07 21.68
C GLU A 636 32.72 7.01 20.71
N LYS A 637 32.04 7.55 19.68
CA LYS A 637 32.58 8.51 18.71
C LYS A 637 32.39 9.98 19.10
N GLY A 638 31.43 10.33 19.96
CA GLY A 638 31.05 11.72 20.25
C GLY A 638 29.91 12.27 19.36
N LEU A 639 29.48 13.50 19.65
CA LEU A 639 28.46 14.22 18.87
C LEU A 639 29.05 14.75 17.55
N ARG A 640 28.31 14.64 16.45
CA ARG A 640 28.80 14.99 15.10
C ARG A 640 28.45 16.44 14.73
N ILE A 641 29.43 17.18 14.19
CA ILE A 641 29.23 18.57 13.70
C ILE A 641 28.48 18.58 12.35
N THR A 642 27.31 19.23 12.31
CA THR A 642 26.44 19.32 11.11
C THR A 642 26.36 20.73 10.50
N GLU A 643 26.52 21.79 11.30
CA GLU A 643 26.58 23.19 10.86
C GLU A 643 27.42 24.01 11.84
N TYR A 644 28.04 25.10 11.37
CA TYR A 644 28.51 26.17 12.25
C TYR A 644 28.51 27.53 11.54
N THR A 645 28.28 28.60 12.29
CA THR A 645 28.34 29.98 11.80
C THR A 645 29.65 30.65 12.22
N LEU A 646 30.43 31.11 11.25
CA LEU A 646 31.57 32.02 11.47
C LEU A 646 31.10 33.48 11.35
N ILE A 647 31.48 34.33 12.31
CA ILE A 647 31.21 35.78 12.30
C ILE A 647 32.55 36.53 12.31
N PRO A 648 33.09 36.97 11.15
CA PRO A 648 34.41 37.61 11.08
C PRO A 648 34.44 39.10 11.48
N LYS A 649 33.28 39.67 11.81
CA LYS A 649 33.02 41.10 11.94
C LYS A 649 32.98 41.52 13.41
N GLY A 650 33.81 42.51 13.76
CA GLY A 650 33.90 43.03 15.14
C GLY A 650 35.33 43.11 15.70
N GLY A 651 36.31 42.53 15.01
CA GLY A 651 37.74 42.61 15.36
C GLY A 651 38.37 41.23 15.48
N GLU A 652 37.80 40.38 16.33
CA GLU A 652 38.08 38.95 16.44
C GLU A 652 37.06 38.14 15.60
N ILE A 653 37.30 36.85 15.35
CA ILE A 653 36.34 35.99 14.63
C ILE A 653 35.58 35.17 15.66
N GLU A 654 34.26 35.22 15.67
CA GLU A 654 33.44 34.40 16.57
C GLU A 654 32.93 33.14 15.86
N VAL A 655 32.70 32.06 16.61
CA VAL A 655 31.92 30.89 16.16
C VAL A 655 30.65 30.79 16.98
N LYS A 656 29.51 30.73 16.30
CA LYS A 656 28.17 30.61 16.88
C LYS A 656 27.36 29.57 16.13
N ASP A 657 26.19 29.24 16.67
CA ASP A 657 25.28 28.24 16.10
C ASP A 657 26.00 26.92 15.75
N ILE A 658 26.91 26.43 16.60
CA ILE A 658 27.57 25.13 16.34
C ILE A 658 26.52 24.05 16.53
N LYS A 659 26.02 23.49 15.43
CA LYS A 659 25.03 22.42 15.46
C LYS A 659 25.73 21.08 15.54
N LEU A 660 25.35 20.32 16.56
CA LEU A 660 25.77 18.94 16.75
C LEU A 660 24.53 18.05 16.78
N THR A 661 24.70 16.79 16.38
CA THR A 661 23.67 15.76 16.53
C THR A 661 24.29 14.46 17.04
N ASN A 662 23.50 13.62 17.71
CA ASN A 662 23.92 12.28 18.14
C ASN A 662 23.58 11.18 17.11
N ARG A 663 22.92 11.51 15.99
CA ARG A 663 22.55 10.59 14.91
C ARG A 663 23.51 10.68 13.72
N ASP A 664 23.94 9.55 13.19
CA ASP A 664 24.78 9.51 11.97
C ASP A 664 23.95 9.61 10.67
N MET A 665 22.62 9.61 10.78
CA MET A 665 21.67 9.60 9.68
C MET A 665 20.70 10.79 9.76
N GLN A 666 20.45 11.44 8.62
CA GLN A 666 19.41 12.46 8.50
C GLN A 666 18.07 11.75 8.23
N LEU A 667 17.09 11.92 9.12
CA LEU A 667 15.88 11.09 9.14
C LEU A 667 14.67 11.73 8.41
N ASP A 668 14.76 13.01 8.03
CA ASP A 668 13.64 13.78 7.50
C ASP A 668 13.34 13.50 6.01
N ASP A 669 14.26 12.84 5.28
CA ASP A 669 14.22 12.68 3.82
C ASP A 669 13.69 11.32 3.32
N PHE A 670 13.14 10.45 4.19
CA PHE A 670 12.50 9.19 3.77
C PHE A 670 11.22 9.37 2.93
N SER A 671 10.77 10.62 2.73
CA SER A 671 9.72 10.96 1.76
C SER A 671 10.16 10.83 0.28
N GLY A 672 11.42 10.45 0.01
CA GLY A 672 11.98 10.13 -1.31
C GLY A 672 11.39 8.91 -2.03
N ALA A 673 10.13 8.56 -1.78
CA ALA A 673 9.38 7.51 -2.46
C ALA A 673 9.02 7.88 -3.92
N THR A 674 10.03 8.10 -4.76
CA THR A 674 9.90 7.80 -6.19
C THR A 674 9.67 6.31 -6.34
N THR A 675 8.52 5.91 -6.89
CA THR A 675 8.24 4.52 -7.28
C THR A 675 9.19 4.10 -8.40
N LEU A 676 10.37 3.64 -8.00
CA LEU A 676 11.49 3.26 -8.87
C LEU A 676 11.14 2.01 -9.67
N LYS A 677 10.55 2.20 -10.84
CA LYS A 677 9.97 1.11 -11.62
C LYS A 677 11.03 0.10 -12.06
N SER A 678 10.74 -1.17 -11.80
CA SER A 678 11.59 -2.31 -12.08
C SER A 678 11.42 -2.88 -13.50
N ASP A 679 11.62 -2.05 -14.53
CA ASP A 679 11.76 -2.54 -15.92
C ASP A 679 13.18 -3.12 -16.15
N VAL A 680 13.60 -4.05 -15.29
CA VAL A 680 14.95 -4.67 -15.32
C VAL A 680 14.86 -6.19 -15.31
N SER A 681 14.76 -6.75 -16.51
CA SER A 681 14.87 -8.19 -16.80
C SER A 681 16.22 -8.82 -16.39
N ARG A 682 17.23 -8.02 -16.03
CA ARG A 682 18.51 -8.47 -15.47
C ARG A 682 18.47 -8.80 -13.97
N ALA A 683 17.60 -8.17 -13.18
CA ALA A 683 17.65 -8.24 -11.72
C ALA A 683 16.81 -9.40 -11.14
N ASN A 684 15.65 -9.68 -11.73
CA ASN A 684 14.84 -10.87 -11.44
C ASN A 684 15.61 -12.20 -11.64
N SER A 685 16.78 -12.16 -12.29
CA SER A 685 17.60 -13.33 -12.61
C SER A 685 18.47 -13.88 -11.46
N TYR A 686 18.62 -13.18 -10.32
CA TYR A 686 19.61 -13.58 -9.30
C TYR A 686 19.07 -14.01 -7.92
N VAL A 687 17.86 -13.60 -7.53
CA VAL A 687 17.25 -14.01 -6.23
C VAL A 687 15.88 -14.67 -6.44
N ASN A 688 15.04 -14.07 -7.28
CA ASN A 688 13.64 -14.44 -7.47
C ASN A 688 13.33 -15.17 -8.79
N ASN A 689 14.34 -15.74 -9.47
CA ASN A 689 14.19 -16.54 -10.70
C ASN A 689 12.96 -17.46 -10.63
N TYR A 690 12.81 -18.20 -9.52
CA TYR A 690 11.75 -19.18 -9.35
C TYR A 690 10.36 -18.60 -9.04
N LYS A 691 10.25 -17.32 -8.61
CA LYS A 691 8.97 -16.66 -8.33
C LYS A 691 8.31 -16.17 -9.63
N THR A 692 9.06 -15.44 -10.46
CA THR A 692 8.60 -15.03 -11.81
C THR A 692 8.33 -16.23 -12.71
N LEU A 693 9.14 -17.29 -12.61
CA LEU A 693 8.86 -18.55 -13.31
C LEU A 693 7.61 -19.28 -12.82
N TRP A 694 7.18 -19.05 -11.58
CA TRP A 694 5.92 -19.58 -11.06
C TRP A 694 4.72 -18.83 -11.67
N GLU A 695 4.82 -17.51 -11.80
CA GLU A 695 3.77 -16.69 -12.42
C GLU A 695 3.64 -16.97 -13.93
N GLU A 696 4.76 -17.17 -14.64
CA GLU A 696 4.73 -17.61 -16.04
C GLU A 696 4.24 -19.06 -16.21
N SER A 697 4.54 -19.98 -15.28
CA SER A 697 4.07 -21.38 -15.35
C SER A 697 2.59 -21.53 -14.96
N VAL A 698 2.03 -20.57 -14.21
CA VAL A 698 0.59 -20.39 -13.96
C VAL A 698 -0.14 -19.80 -15.19
N GLY A 699 0.52 -19.71 -16.35
CA GLY A 699 -0.02 -19.35 -17.67
C GLY A 699 -1.15 -20.27 -18.18
N ILE A 700 -2.34 -20.14 -17.61
CA ILE A 700 -3.58 -20.85 -17.96
C ILE A 700 -4.05 -20.47 -19.38
N ASN A 701 -3.59 -21.23 -20.39
CA ASN A 701 -4.35 -21.44 -21.64
C ASN A 701 -3.90 -22.65 -22.50
N ASP A 702 -3.15 -23.58 -21.91
CA ASP A 702 -2.44 -24.62 -22.65
C ASP A 702 -3.38 -25.69 -23.28
N PHE A 703 -4.55 -25.94 -22.66
CA PHE A 703 -5.56 -26.87 -23.18
C PHE A 703 -6.15 -26.42 -24.53
N TYR A 704 -6.44 -25.12 -24.69
CA TYR A 704 -7.08 -24.59 -25.89
C TYR A 704 -6.12 -24.52 -27.09
N LYS A 705 -4.82 -24.26 -26.85
CA LYS A 705 -3.78 -24.24 -27.89
C LYS A 705 -3.45 -25.63 -28.41
N LYS A 706 -3.32 -26.64 -27.54
CA LYS A 706 -2.99 -28.03 -27.94
C LYS A 706 -4.07 -28.65 -28.83
N ILE A 707 -5.33 -28.55 -28.45
CA ILE A 707 -6.44 -29.13 -29.22
C ILE A 707 -6.53 -28.53 -30.64
N ASN A 708 -6.47 -27.21 -30.73
CA ASN A 708 -6.76 -26.50 -31.99
C ASN A 708 -5.58 -26.52 -32.98
N THR A 709 -4.34 -26.66 -32.48
CA THR A 709 -3.12 -26.66 -33.31
C THR A 709 -2.57 -28.07 -33.51
N GLU A 710 -2.47 -28.88 -32.46
CA GLU A 710 -1.81 -30.19 -32.53
C GLU A 710 -2.80 -31.28 -32.95
N GLY A 711 -4.02 -31.27 -32.41
CA GLY A 711 -5.06 -32.25 -32.72
C GLY A 711 -5.51 -32.22 -34.19
N MET A 712 -5.71 -31.02 -34.75
CA MET A 712 -6.11 -30.86 -36.15
C MET A 712 -4.97 -31.14 -37.13
N ASP A 713 -3.72 -30.70 -36.87
CA ASP A 713 -2.60 -31.00 -37.77
C ASP A 713 -2.16 -32.47 -37.73
N LEU A 714 -2.28 -33.18 -36.59
CA LEU A 714 -2.07 -34.64 -36.54
C LEU A 714 -3.05 -35.38 -37.46
N ARG A 715 -4.33 -35.02 -37.44
CA ARG A 715 -5.36 -35.61 -38.32
C ARG A 715 -5.18 -35.18 -39.78
N ALA A 716 -4.81 -33.92 -40.04
CA ALA A 716 -4.53 -33.44 -41.39
C ALA A 716 -3.30 -34.12 -42.00
N ASN A 717 -2.26 -34.39 -41.20
CA ASN A 717 -1.06 -35.09 -41.66
C ASN A 717 -1.40 -36.52 -42.08
N ALA A 718 -2.16 -37.30 -41.30
CA ALA A 718 -2.61 -38.65 -41.69
C ALA A 718 -3.41 -38.70 -43.02
N ILE A 719 -4.14 -37.62 -43.35
CA ILE A 719 -4.85 -37.50 -44.64
C ILE A 719 -3.88 -37.13 -45.78
N ARG A 720 -3.04 -36.11 -45.58
CA ARG A 720 -2.05 -35.63 -46.58
C ARG A 720 -1.14 -36.73 -47.09
N SER A 721 -0.85 -37.69 -46.21
CA SER A 721 0.18 -38.69 -46.39
C SER A 721 -0.33 -40.06 -46.86
N ARG A 722 -1.66 -40.24 -46.92
CA ARG A 722 -2.35 -41.35 -47.62
C ARG A 722 -2.14 -42.76 -47.03
N SER A 723 -1.91 -42.87 -45.71
CA SER A 723 -1.87 -44.17 -44.99
C SER A 723 -3.20 -44.93 -45.03
N ASN A 724 -4.30 -44.21 -44.88
CA ASN A 724 -5.56 -44.82 -44.46
C ASN A 724 -6.27 -45.52 -45.63
N ARG A 725 -6.64 -46.79 -45.45
CA ARG A 725 -7.51 -47.51 -46.39
C ARG A 725 -8.96 -47.15 -46.12
N VAL A 726 -9.70 -46.83 -47.18
CA VAL A 726 -11.12 -46.45 -47.11
C VAL A 726 -11.90 -47.29 -48.11
N LYS A 727 -12.99 -47.89 -47.64
CA LYS A 727 -13.96 -48.63 -48.45
C LYS A 727 -15.17 -47.72 -48.69
N PHE A 728 -15.57 -47.58 -49.95
CA PHE A 728 -16.81 -46.91 -50.32
C PHE A 728 -17.88 -47.96 -50.60
N ASP A 729 -19.01 -47.85 -49.91
CA ASP A 729 -20.20 -48.66 -50.19
C ASP A 729 -21.33 -47.75 -50.70
N PHE A 730 -21.95 -48.16 -51.81
CA PHE A 730 -22.97 -47.39 -52.52
C PHE A 730 -24.27 -48.17 -52.48
N THR A 731 -25.23 -47.67 -51.70
CA THR A 731 -26.54 -48.31 -51.49
C THR A 731 -27.67 -47.38 -51.90
N GLU A 732 -28.89 -47.90 -52.02
CA GLU A 732 -30.09 -47.07 -52.22
C GLU A 732 -30.30 -46.05 -51.08
N SER A 733 -29.79 -46.35 -49.88
CA SER A 733 -29.84 -45.47 -48.71
C SER A 733 -28.84 -44.31 -48.78
N GLY A 734 -27.75 -44.43 -49.54
CA GLY A 734 -26.70 -43.42 -49.64
C GLY A 734 -25.28 -43.99 -49.74
N LEU A 735 -24.30 -43.08 -49.61
CA LEU A 735 -22.87 -43.39 -49.62
C LEU A 735 -22.38 -43.64 -48.18
N TYR A 736 -21.73 -44.78 -47.96
CA TYR A 736 -20.99 -45.07 -46.74
C TYR A 736 -19.49 -45.04 -47.02
N VAL A 737 -18.78 -44.22 -46.25
CA VAL A 737 -17.32 -44.11 -46.26
C VAL A 737 -16.83 -44.84 -45.02
N ILE A 738 -16.33 -46.06 -45.21
CA ILE A 738 -16.02 -47.02 -44.16
C ILE A 738 -14.50 -47.05 -43.97
N ASN A 739 -14.03 -46.92 -42.73
CA ASN A 739 -12.62 -47.16 -42.43
C ASN A 739 -12.27 -48.63 -42.72
N ALA A 740 -11.24 -48.88 -43.52
CA ALA A 740 -10.81 -50.23 -43.92
C ALA A 740 -9.40 -50.55 -43.42
N ASP A 741 -9.05 -49.96 -42.27
CA ASP A 741 -7.81 -50.19 -41.54
C ASP A 741 -7.87 -51.55 -40.79
N GLU A 742 -6.77 -52.30 -40.84
CA GLU A 742 -6.68 -53.66 -40.28
C GLU A 742 -6.55 -53.67 -38.74
N GLU A 743 -6.10 -52.56 -38.11
CA GLU A 743 -6.02 -52.44 -36.64
C GLU A 743 -7.29 -51.85 -36.01
N VAL A 744 -7.97 -50.94 -36.71
CA VAL A 744 -9.12 -50.18 -36.14
C VAL A 744 -10.48 -50.70 -36.61
N GLY A 745 -10.54 -51.45 -37.71
CA GLY A 745 -11.77 -52.03 -38.25
C GLY A 745 -12.76 -51.04 -38.86
N GLU A 746 -13.91 -51.57 -39.32
CA GLU A 746 -14.97 -50.84 -40.01
C GLU A 746 -15.92 -50.05 -39.07
N ASP A 747 -15.53 -49.84 -37.81
CA ASP A 747 -16.45 -49.31 -36.79
C ASP A 747 -16.65 -47.80 -36.92
N MET A 748 -15.59 -47.07 -37.32
CA MET A 748 -15.68 -45.68 -37.74
C MET A 748 -16.20 -45.56 -39.18
N GLN A 749 -17.33 -44.89 -39.36
CA GLN A 749 -17.93 -44.67 -40.69
C GLN A 749 -18.50 -43.25 -40.83
N ILE A 750 -18.51 -42.75 -42.06
CA ILE A 750 -19.23 -41.54 -42.45
C ILE A 750 -20.36 -41.93 -43.39
N TYR A 751 -21.59 -41.48 -43.12
CA TYR A 751 -22.72 -41.63 -44.03
C TYR A 751 -23.00 -40.30 -44.71
N CYS A 752 -23.18 -40.33 -46.03
CA CYS A 752 -23.56 -39.19 -46.86
C CYS A 752 -24.79 -39.58 -47.69
N GLY A 753 -25.97 -39.12 -47.27
CA GLY A 753 -27.25 -39.46 -47.90
C GLY A 753 -28.42 -38.77 -47.20
N ALA A 754 -29.63 -38.90 -47.74
CA ALA A 754 -30.87 -38.38 -47.14
C ALA A 754 -30.85 -36.91 -46.66
N GLY A 755 -29.97 -36.06 -47.21
CA GLY A 755 -29.81 -34.66 -46.79
C GLY A 755 -28.97 -34.43 -45.53
N MET A 756 -28.18 -35.42 -45.10
CA MET A 756 -27.33 -35.36 -43.91
C MET A 756 -25.93 -35.97 -44.17
N ILE A 757 -24.96 -35.54 -43.36
CA ILE A 757 -23.64 -36.16 -43.21
C ILE A 757 -23.51 -36.58 -41.75
N CYS A 758 -23.35 -37.87 -41.49
CA CYS A 758 -23.33 -38.42 -40.14
C CYS A 758 -22.01 -39.13 -39.84
N PHE A 759 -21.62 -39.16 -38.56
CA PHE A 759 -20.41 -39.83 -38.08
C PHE A 759 -20.77 -40.85 -36.99
N THR A 760 -20.28 -42.08 -37.15
CA THR A 760 -20.40 -43.16 -36.15
C THR A 760 -19.02 -43.67 -35.77
N GLU A 761 -18.91 -44.19 -34.54
CA GLU A 761 -17.72 -44.86 -33.99
C GLU A 761 -18.00 -46.35 -33.72
N ASP A 762 -19.20 -46.85 -34.02
CA ASP A 762 -19.74 -48.13 -33.57
C ASP A 762 -20.63 -48.85 -34.60
N ARG A 763 -20.33 -48.69 -35.90
CA ARG A 763 -21.10 -49.26 -37.03
C ARG A 763 -22.60 -48.89 -37.03
N TRP A 764 -22.95 -47.65 -36.67
CA TRP A 764 -24.32 -47.14 -36.62
C TRP A 764 -25.18 -47.74 -35.49
N LEU A 765 -24.58 -48.27 -34.42
CA LEU A 765 -25.30 -48.48 -33.16
C LEU A 765 -25.68 -47.15 -32.51
N SER A 766 -24.84 -46.13 -32.68
CA SER A 766 -25.10 -44.73 -32.34
C SER A 766 -24.51 -43.77 -33.39
N CYS A 767 -24.99 -42.53 -33.36
CA CYS A 767 -24.44 -41.42 -34.14
C CYS A 767 -24.34 -40.19 -33.22
N LYS A 768 -23.11 -39.86 -32.81
CA LYS A 768 -22.86 -38.78 -31.83
C LYS A 768 -22.76 -37.39 -32.47
N THR A 769 -22.50 -37.34 -33.78
CA THR A 769 -22.36 -36.09 -34.55
C THR A 769 -22.97 -36.25 -35.93
N ALA A 770 -23.84 -35.30 -36.31
CA ALA A 770 -24.46 -35.21 -37.62
C ALA A 770 -24.52 -33.75 -38.10
N LEU A 771 -24.47 -33.55 -39.41
CA LEU A 771 -24.68 -32.28 -40.09
C LEU A 771 -25.85 -32.46 -41.05
N ASP A 772 -26.97 -31.77 -40.80
CA ASP A 772 -28.16 -31.83 -41.65
C ASP A 772 -28.55 -30.43 -42.16
N SER A 773 -29.71 -30.33 -42.82
CA SER A 773 -30.28 -29.06 -43.29
C SER A 773 -30.56 -28.00 -42.20
N LYS A 774 -30.52 -28.37 -40.92
CA LYS A 774 -30.77 -27.49 -39.76
C LYS A 774 -29.47 -27.06 -39.06
N GLY A 775 -28.39 -27.82 -39.21
CA GLY A 775 -27.05 -27.44 -38.75
C GLY A 775 -26.23 -28.61 -38.22
N LEU A 776 -25.21 -28.29 -37.43
CA LEU A 776 -24.39 -29.27 -36.72
C LEU A 776 -25.10 -29.70 -35.43
N VAL A 777 -25.43 -30.97 -35.33
CA VAL A 777 -25.97 -31.63 -34.13
C VAL A 777 -24.88 -32.54 -33.59
N GLY A 778 -24.43 -32.33 -32.36
CA GLY A 778 -23.46 -33.23 -31.74
C GLY A 778 -23.41 -33.06 -30.22
N GLU A 779 -23.12 -34.16 -29.52
CA GLU A 779 -23.00 -34.21 -28.06
C GLU A 779 -21.84 -33.35 -27.53
N THR A 780 -20.79 -33.18 -28.34
CA THR A 780 -19.66 -32.30 -28.01
C THR A 780 -19.15 -31.59 -29.25
N ILE A 781 -19.07 -30.26 -29.20
CA ILE A 781 -18.53 -29.41 -30.28
C ILE A 781 -17.22 -28.81 -29.78
N VAL A 782 -16.10 -29.17 -30.42
CA VAL A 782 -14.75 -28.70 -30.03
C VAL A 782 -14.18 -27.82 -31.14
N GLY A 783 -13.91 -26.55 -30.84
CA GLY A 783 -13.28 -25.61 -31.77
C GLY A 783 -13.55 -24.14 -31.46
N LYS A 784 -13.06 -23.23 -32.32
CA LYS A 784 -13.36 -21.80 -32.22
C LYS A 784 -14.71 -21.49 -32.87
N ILE A 785 -15.76 -21.43 -32.06
CA ILE A 785 -17.08 -20.98 -32.51
C ILE A 785 -17.05 -19.46 -32.72
N LEU A 786 -17.04 -19.03 -33.99
CA LEU A 786 -17.27 -17.62 -34.34
C LEU A 786 -18.77 -17.34 -34.28
N ILE A 787 -19.21 -16.67 -33.21
CA ILE A 787 -20.61 -16.29 -33.01
C ILE A 787 -20.98 -15.21 -34.03
N GLY A 788 -21.89 -15.53 -34.95
CA GLY A 788 -22.42 -14.58 -35.94
C GLY A 788 -23.38 -13.58 -35.30
N GLU A 789 -24.59 -14.03 -34.97
CA GLU A 789 -25.64 -13.17 -34.38
C GLU A 789 -26.08 -13.59 -32.97
N LYS A 790 -26.14 -14.92 -32.71
CA LYS A 790 -26.70 -15.52 -31.50
C LYS A 790 -25.99 -16.83 -31.15
N LEU A 791 -25.67 -17.04 -29.87
CA LEU A 791 -25.29 -18.31 -29.25
C LEU A 791 -26.21 -18.56 -28.06
N TYR A 792 -26.89 -19.72 -28.04
CA TYR A 792 -27.87 -20.08 -27.03
C TYR A 792 -27.51 -21.44 -26.44
N ILE A 793 -27.21 -21.48 -25.15
CA ILE A 793 -26.96 -22.70 -24.39
C ILE A 793 -28.14 -22.88 -23.44
N VAL A 794 -28.82 -24.03 -23.52
CA VAL A 794 -29.99 -24.38 -22.72
C VAL A 794 -29.61 -25.52 -21.78
N SER A 795 -30.14 -25.51 -20.56
CA SER A 795 -30.18 -26.70 -19.71
C SER A 795 -31.36 -27.58 -20.10
N ASP A 796 -31.43 -28.82 -19.62
CA ASP A 796 -32.59 -29.69 -19.80
C ASP A 796 -33.88 -29.12 -19.15
N ASP A 797 -33.75 -28.12 -18.28
CA ASP A 797 -34.85 -27.30 -17.77
C ASP A 797 -35.30 -26.24 -18.79
N ASP A 798 -36.50 -26.43 -19.37
CA ASP A 798 -37.16 -25.68 -20.47
C ASP A 798 -37.06 -24.13 -20.50
N ASN A 799 -36.60 -23.46 -19.44
CA ASN A 799 -36.54 -22.00 -19.35
C ASN A 799 -35.18 -21.44 -18.88
N SER A 800 -34.20 -22.26 -18.50
CA SER A 800 -32.89 -21.77 -18.03
C SER A 800 -31.88 -21.70 -19.18
N SER A 801 -31.29 -20.50 -19.40
CA SER A 801 -30.47 -20.24 -20.58
C SER A 801 -29.25 -19.37 -20.30
N PHE A 802 -28.11 -19.72 -20.87
CA PHE A 802 -26.97 -18.84 -21.08
C PHE A 802 -26.98 -18.35 -22.53
N TYR A 803 -27.09 -17.04 -22.72
CA TYR A 803 -27.25 -16.41 -24.03
C TYR A 803 -26.15 -15.37 -24.29
N ILE A 804 -25.57 -15.38 -25.50
CA ILE A 804 -24.72 -14.31 -26.03
C ILE A 804 -25.25 -13.90 -27.40
N GLY A 805 -25.58 -12.62 -27.62
CA GLY A 805 -26.00 -12.13 -28.93
C GLY A 805 -26.83 -10.85 -28.93
N ASN A 806 -27.53 -10.63 -30.04
CA ASN A 806 -28.43 -9.49 -30.26
C ASN A 806 -29.74 -9.59 -29.45
N MET A 807 -29.93 -8.67 -28.52
CA MET A 807 -31.03 -8.60 -27.58
C MET A 807 -32.31 -8.05 -28.22
N ASP A 808 -33.33 -8.91 -28.35
CA ASP A 808 -34.58 -8.66 -29.11
C ASP A 808 -35.43 -7.45 -28.63
N LYS A 809 -35.11 -6.82 -27.50
CA LYS A 809 -35.89 -5.69 -26.93
C LYS A 809 -35.19 -4.33 -26.93
N ASN A 810 -33.86 -4.26 -27.04
CA ASN A 810 -33.10 -3.02 -26.78
C ASN A 810 -32.02 -2.71 -27.85
N ASP A 811 -32.06 -3.38 -29.00
CA ASP A 811 -31.12 -3.24 -30.13
C ASP A 811 -29.63 -3.32 -29.70
N GLY A 812 -29.41 -4.19 -28.71
CA GLY A 812 -28.19 -4.30 -27.93
C GLY A 812 -27.47 -5.63 -28.18
N PHE A 813 -26.18 -5.69 -27.89
CA PHE A 813 -25.41 -6.94 -27.93
C PHE A 813 -24.84 -7.24 -26.54
N GLY A 814 -24.99 -8.45 -26.03
CA GLY A 814 -24.45 -8.81 -24.72
C GLY A 814 -24.58 -10.27 -24.34
N LEU A 815 -24.07 -10.58 -23.15
CA LEU A 815 -24.27 -11.81 -22.40
C LEU A 815 -25.48 -11.63 -21.48
N SER A 816 -26.37 -12.62 -21.46
CA SER A 816 -27.53 -12.70 -20.56
C SER A 816 -27.64 -14.09 -19.97
N ILE A 817 -27.70 -14.19 -18.64
CA ILE A 817 -28.02 -15.43 -17.94
C ILE A 817 -29.45 -15.35 -17.42
N LYS A 818 -30.25 -16.38 -17.70
CA LYS A 818 -31.62 -16.52 -17.20
C LYS A 818 -31.77 -17.76 -16.31
N ASP A 819 -32.46 -17.56 -15.20
CA ASP A 819 -32.89 -18.56 -14.23
C ASP A 819 -34.42 -18.68 -14.36
N GLY A 820 -34.85 -19.70 -15.10
CA GLY A 820 -36.18 -19.72 -15.70
C GLY A 820 -36.46 -18.44 -16.52
N ASN A 821 -37.67 -17.89 -16.41
CA ASN A 821 -38.05 -16.68 -17.15
C ASN A 821 -37.39 -15.36 -16.63
N MET A 822 -36.55 -15.41 -15.59
CA MET A 822 -35.94 -14.23 -14.97
C MET A 822 -34.49 -14.04 -15.43
N GLN A 823 -34.16 -12.85 -15.95
CA GLN A 823 -32.76 -12.47 -16.14
C GLN A 823 -32.07 -12.29 -14.77
N ARG A 824 -30.88 -12.86 -14.60
CA ARG A 824 -30.05 -12.73 -13.38
C ARG A 824 -28.86 -11.82 -13.61
N ILE A 825 -28.19 -12.02 -14.74
CA ILE A 825 -26.98 -11.31 -15.12
C ILE A 825 -27.19 -10.77 -16.53
N PHE A 826 -26.87 -9.50 -16.72
CA PHE A 826 -26.67 -8.89 -18.03
C PHE A 826 -25.34 -8.17 -18.06
N LEU A 827 -24.54 -8.43 -19.10
CA LEU A 827 -23.32 -7.69 -19.40
C LEU A 827 -23.25 -7.45 -20.90
N GLY A 828 -23.27 -6.19 -21.32
CA GLY A 828 -23.19 -5.87 -22.74
C GLY A 828 -23.58 -4.43 -23.03
N THR A 829 -24.36 -4.25 -24.09
CA THR A 829 -24.79 -2.94 -24.58
C THR A 829 -26.30 -2.90 -24.75
N GLU A 830 -26.91 -1.76 -24.44
CA GLU A 830 -28.33 -1.46 -24.69
C GLU A 830 -28.45 -0.06 -25.30
N THR A 831 -29.40 0.14 -26.22
CA THR A 831 -29.65 1.46 -26.82
C THR A 831 -30.56 2.27 -25.90
N VAL A 832 -30.00 3.28 -25.23
CA VAL A 832 -30.71 4.21 -24.34
C VAL A 832 -30.78 5.57 -25.02
N ASN A 833 -31.99 6.06 -25.30
CA ASN A 833 -32.25 7.32 -26.01
C ASN A 833 -31.49 7.44 -27.36
N GLY A 834 -31.41 6.34 -28.12
CA GLY A 834 -30.72 6.27 -29.42
C GLY A 834 -29.20 6.15 -29.33
N VAL A 835 -28.61 6.11 -28.13
CA VAL A 835 -27.17 5.90 -27.92
C VAL A 835 -26.93 4.52 -27.34
N LYS A 836 -26.08 3.72 -27.99
CA LYS A 836 -25.64 2.41 -27.51
C LYS A 836 -24.70 2.60 -26.32
N LYS A 837 -25.15 2.24 -25.12
CA LYS A 837 -24.39 2.35 -23.87
C LYS A 837 -23.98 0.98 -23.35
N ALA A 838 -22.79 0.88 -22.77
CA ALA A 838 -22.41 -0.28 -21.96
C ALA A 838 -23.31 -0.37 -20.72
N LYS A 839 -23.68 -1.59 -20.34
CA LYS A 839 -24.59 -1.90 -19.23
C LYS A 839 -24.16 -3.20 -18.54
N LEU A 840 -24.16 -3.15 -17.21
CA LEU A 840 -23.97 -4.25 -16.26
C LEU A 840 -25.21 -4.30 -15.37
N ARG A 841 -25.83 -5.47 -15.22
CA ARG A 841 -26.89 -5.67 -14.21
C ARG A 841 -26.71 -7.02 -13.55
N LEU A 842 -26.53 -7.01 -12.24
CA LEU A 842 -26.74 -8.15 -11.37
C LEU A 842 -28.05 -7.95 -10.61
N LEU A 843 -28.99 -8.87 -10.77
CA LEU A 843 -30.30 -8.83 -10.11
C LEU A 843 -30.36 -9.79 -8.91
N SER A 844 -31.15 -9.41 -7.92
CA SER A 844 -31.47 -10.17 -6.71
C SER A 844 -32.07 -11.56 -6.99
N LYS A 845 -32.16 -12.43 -5.98
CA LYS A 845 -32.75 -13.78 -6.06
C LYS A 845 -34.22 -13.79 -6.52
N ASP A 846 -34.97 -12.71 -6.35
CA ASP A 846 -36.34 -12.57 -6.86
C ASP A 846 -36.42 -11.86 -8.23
N GLY A 847 -35.28 -11.39 -8.77
CA GLY A 847 -35.16 -10.76 -10.08
C GLY A 847 -35.67 -9.32 -10.14
N ARG A 848 -35.91 -8.67 -8.98
CA ARG A 848 -36.61 -7.38 -8.88
C ARG A 848 -35.71 -6.20 -8.48
N GLU A 849 -34.64 -6.45 -7.75
CA GLU A 849 -33.71 -5.42 -7.29
C GLU A 849 -32.36 -5.52 -8.02
N VAL A 850 -31.80 -4.39 -8.43
CA VAL A 850 -30.41 -4.30 -8.89
C VAL A 850 -29.50 -4.34 -7.66
N VAL A 851 -28.58 -5.31 -7.64
CA VAL A 851 -27.54 -5.47 -6.63
C VAL A 851 -26.26 -4.73 -7.05
N LEU A 852 -25.94 -4.78 -8.35
CA LEU A 852 -24.76 -4.17 -8.95
C LEU A 852 -25.10 -3.68 -10.37
N SER A 853 -24.62 -2.50 -10.74
CA SER A 853 -24.69 -1.97 -12.11
C SER A 853 -23.56 -1.00 -12.43
N GLU A 854 -23.47 -0.54 -13.68
CA GLU A 854 -22.61 0.58 -14.07
C GLU A 854 -22.88 1.88 -13.30
N ASP A 855 -24.08 2.05 -12.73
CA ASP A 855 -24.50 3.26 -12.01
C ASP A 855 -24.29 3.13 -10.47
N GLY A 856 -23.80 1.99 -9.95
CA GLY A 856 -23.53 1.80 -8.51
C GLY A 856 -23.72 0.39 -7.95
N ILE A 857 -23.70 0.28 -6.62
CA ILE A 857 -23.84 -0.96 -5.83
C ILE A 857 -24.85 -0.83 -4.68
N LEU A 858 -25.51 -1.94 -4.35
CA LEU A 858 -26.39 -2.07 -3.19
C LEU A 858 -25.57 -2.29 -1.89
N ASN A 859 -25.66 -1.34 -0.97
CA ASN A 859 -24.96 -1.33 0.32
C ASN A 859 -25.98 -1.44 1.48
N THR A 860 -25.57 -2.05 2.60
CA THR A 860 -26.33 -2.08 3.86
C THR A 860 -25.44 -1.68 5.02
N SER A 861 -25.94 -0.79 5.89
CA SER A 861 -25.25 -0.40 7.13
C SER A 861 -26.20 -0.41 8.33
N GLN A 862 -25.62 -0.37 9.54
CA GLN A 862 -26.38 -0.32 10.78
C GLN A 862 -25.65 0.53 11.83
N ALA A 863 -26.37 1.42 12.51
CA ALA A 863 -25.84 2.30 13.53
C ALA A 863 -26.74 2.37 14.79
N PRO A 864 -26.23 2.03 15.98
CA PRO A 864 -26.92 2.25 17.25
C PRO A 864 -26.54 3.59 17.90
N LEU A 865 -27.54 4.29 18.45
CA LEU A 865 -27.43 5.49 19.27
C LEU A 865 -28.16 5.26 20.60
N ILE A 866 -27.69 5.79 21.72
CA ILE A 866 -28.35 5.58 23.04
C ILE A 866 -28.41 6.88 23.81
N GLU A 867 -29.62 7.33 24.18
CA GLU A 867 -29.81 8.56 24.94
C GLU A 867 -31.02 8.48 25.90
N ASN A 868 -31.07 9.36 26.88
CA ASN A 868 -32.22 9.60 27.75
C ASN A 868 -33.23 10.56 27.10
N VAL A 869 -34.51 10.27 27.29
CA VAL A 869 -35.66 11.09 26.86
C VAL A 869 -36.52 11.41 28.08
N SER A 870 -37.00 12.65 28.18
CA SER A 870 -37.85 13.11 29.27
C SER A 870 -39.10 13.81 28.74
N ALA A 871 -40.11 13.98 29.60
CA ALA A 871 -41.34 14.67 29.25
C ALA A 871 -41.04 16.13 28.85
N GLY A 872 -41.33 16.48 27.59
CA GLY A 872 -41.02 17.80 27.01
C GLY A 872 -39.61 17.93 26.41
N TYR A 873 -38.69 16.99 26.67
CA TYR A 873 -37.31 17.00 26.16
C TYR A 873 -37.04 15.70 25.38
N GLY A 874 -37.29 15.78 24.07
CA GLY A 874 -37.05 14.69 23.13
C GLY A 874 -35.58 14.56 22.72
N PHE A 875 -35.18 13.35 22.33
CA PHE A 875 -33.88 13.08 21.68
C PHE A 875 -34.01 13.34 20.18
N GLU A 876 -33.15 14.18 19.63
CA GLU A 876 -33.12 14.53 18.21
C GLU A 876 -31.70 14.41 17.67
N PHE A 877 -31.54 13.82 16.49
CA PHE A 877 -30.24 13.63 15.86
C PHE A 877 -30.33 13.71 14.33
N PRO A 878 -29.25 14.14 13.65
CA PRO A 878 -29.19 14.17 12.19
C PRO A 878 -28.93 12.77 11.62
N TYR A 879 -29.60 12.46 10.51
CA TYR A 879 -29.35 11.32 9.63
C TYR A 879 -29.13 11.85 8.22
N ILE A 880 -27.88 11.78 7.75
CA ILE A 880 -27.45 12.37 6.48
C ILE A 880 -27.65 11.35 5.36
N VAL A 881 -28.41 11.73 4.34
CA VAL A 881 -28.46 10.99 3.07
C VAL A 881 -27.62 11.76 2.06
N ASP A 882 -26.40 11.26 1.86
CA ASP A 882 -25.38 11.86 1.01
C ASP A 882 -25.75 11.90 -0.49
N GLU A 883 -25.08 12.75 -1.26
CA GLU A 883 -25.29 12.86 -2.72
C GLU A 883 -24.90 11.60 -3.49
N GLY A 884 -23.96 10.79 -2.97
CA GLY A 884 -23.65 9.47 -3.52
C GLY A 884 -24.79 8.44 -3.38
N VAL A 885 -25.86 8.72 -2.63
CA VAL A 885 -26.99 7.80 -2.44
C VAL A 885 -28.10 8.06 -3.46
N THR A 886 -28.11 7.27 -4.54
CA THR A 886 -29.10 7.41 -5.63
C THR A 886 -30.49 6.91 -5.27
N SER A 887 -30.62 5.94 -4.35
CA SER A 887 -31.91 5.53 -3.80
C SER A 887 -31.81 4.80 -2.46
N LEU A 888 -32.69 5.13 -1.52
CA LEU A 888 -32.94 4.32 -0.33
C LEU A 888 -33.87 3.16 -0.71
N LYS A 889 -33.51 1.93 -0.33
CA LYS A 889 -34.37 0.74 -0.52
C LYS A 889 -35.13 0.40 0.77
N LYS A 890 -34.49 0.59 1.92
CA LYS A 890 -35.09 0.38 3.24
C LYS A 890 -34.33 1.12 4.33
N VAL A 891 -35.01 1.82 5.23
CA VAL A 891 -34.45 2.40 6.45
C VAL A 891 -35.37 2.10 7.62
N LEU A 892 -34.92 1.19 8.50
CA LEU A 892 -35.65 0.73 9.68
C LEU A 892 -35.09 1.40 10.93
N VAL A 893 -35.92 2.15 11.64
CA VAL A 893 -35.63 2.62 13.00
C VAL A 893 -36.17 1.60 13.99
N THR A 894 -35.30 1.03 14.81
CA THR A 894 -35.66 0.12 15.90
C THR A 894 -35.38 0.80 17.24
N LEU A 895 -36.44 1.09 17.99
CA LEU A 895 -36.36 1.63 19.34
C LEU A 895 -36.34 0.49 20.36
N MET A 896 -35.43 0.59 21.33
CA MET A 896 -35.33 -0.30 22.49
C MET A 896 -35.27 0.56 23.74
N PHE A 897 -36.35 0.54 24.51
CA PHE A 897 -36.50 1.33 25.72
C PHE A 897 -35.95 0.58 26.93
N SER A 898 -35.34 1.33 27.84
CA SER A 898 -34.76 0.86 29.09
C SER A 898 -34.96 1.95 30.15
N LYS A 899 -34.72 1.63 31.43
CA LYS A 899 -34.90 2.61 32.51
C LYS A 899 -33.99 3.83 32.31
N TYR A 900 -34.56 5.01 32.55
CA TYR A 900 -33.85 6.31 32.49
C TYR A 900 -32.66 6.32 33.46
N ARG A 901 -31.54 6.90 33.02
CA ARG A 901 -30.30 6.99 33.82
C ARG A 901 -29.87 8.44 33.99
N GLY A 902 -30.00 8.96 35.21
CA GLY A 902 -29.44 10.25 35.61
C GLY A 902 -27.94 10.12 35.91
N TYR A 903 -27.14 10.95 35.26
CA TYR A 903 -25.71 11.10 35.52
C TYR A 903 -25.50 12.40 36.29
N THR A 904 -25.51 12.34 37.62
CA THR A 904 -25.59 13.55 38.47
C THR A 904 -24.54 13.58 39.56
N ARG A 905 -24.05 14.78 39.89
CA ARG A 905 -23.50 15.09 41.22
C ARG A 905 -24.68 15.23 42.20
N GLY A 906 -24.85 14.27 43.10
CA GLY A 906 -25.89 14.31 44.13
C GLY A 906 -25.43 15.01 45.42
N SER A 907 -26.35 15.64 46.14
CA SER A 907 -26.22 15.96 47.57
C SER A 907 -26.84 14.85 48.40
N SER A 908 -26.26 14.51 49.55
CA SER A 908 -26.79 13.46 50.43
C SER A 908 -28.08 13.91 51.13
N ALA A 909 -29.22 13.30 50.78
CA ALA A 909 -30.48 13.60 51.45
C ALA A 909 -30.47 13.09 52.91
N GLY A 910 -30.24 14.00 53.86
CA GLY A 910 -30.41 13.73 55.28
C GLY A 910 -31.89 13.50 55.60
N GLY A 911 -32.23 12.31 56.11
CA GLY A 911 -33.61 11.97 56.43
C GLY A 911 -34.20 12.83 57.53
N SER A 912 -35.44 13.27 57.37
CA SER A 912 -36.22 13.93 58.42
C SER A 912 -37.64 13.36 58.44
N THR A 913 -38.01 12.76 59.57
CA THR A 913 -39.40 12.68 60.04
C THR A 913 -39.67 13.98 60.86
N VAL A 914 -40.89 14.48 61.06
CA VAL A 914 -42.03 13.84 61.74
C VAL A 914 -43.36 14.55 61.38
N ALA A 915 -44.42 13.78 61.15
CA ALA A 915 -45.79 14.08 61.61
C ALA A 915 -46.52 12.73 61.84
N THR A 916 -47.37 12.66 62.86
CA THR A 916 -47.84 11.39 63.45
C THR A 916 -49.04 10.75 62.73
N SER A 917 -49.18 9.43 62.88
CA SER A 917 -50.15 8.59 62.15
C SER A 917 -51.60 8.72 62.61
N SER A 918 -52.53 8.74 61.66
CA SER A 918 -53.94 8.39 61.85
C SER A 918 -54.26 7.01 61.26
N SER A 919 -53.69 5.94 61.85
CA SER A 919 -54.10 4.56 61.55
C SER A 919 -55.39 4.23 62.31
N GLY A 920 -56.42 3.79 61.59
CA GLY A 920 -57.75 3.49 62.16
C GLY A 920 -57.83 2.19 62.98
N GLY A 921 -58.97 1.99 63.66
CA GLY A 921 -59.15 0.87 64.60
C GLY A 921 -60.60 0.41 64.86
N GLY A 922 -61.31 -0.06 63.83
CA GLY A 922 -62.14 -1.29 63.86
C GLY A 922 -63.51 -1.41 64.60
N PHE A 923 -64.28 -2.41 64.11
CA PHE A 923 -65.33 -3.22 64.79
C PHE A 923 -66.77 -2.63 64.93
N SER A 924 -67.88 -3.11 64.33
CA SER A 924 -68.56 -4.44 64.21
C SER A 924 -69.43 -4.82 65.46
N VAL A 925 -70.59 -5.51 65.43
CA VAL A 925 -71.17 -6.57 64.54
C VAL A 925 -72.73 -6.58 64.52
N GLY A 926 -73.39 -6.74 63.33
CA GLY A 926 -74.60 -7.60 63.09
C GLY A 926 -76.02 -7.28 63.67
N SER A 927 -77.07 -7.74 62.96
CA SER A 927 -78.51 -7.48 63.17
C SER A 927 -79.30 -8.57 63.95
N THR A 928 -80.47 -8.22 64.52
CA THR A 928 -81.65 -9.12 64.66
C THR A 928 -82.99 -8.39 64.49
N SER A 929 -84.07 -9.14 64.26
CA SER A 929 -85.31 -8.69 63.60
C SER A 929 -86.54 -8.51 64.50
N GLY A 930 -87.26 -7.41 64.27
CA GLY A 930 -88.72 -7.33 64.08
C GLY A 930 -89.70 -8.14 64.95
N ALA A 931 -90.32 -7.46 65.91
CA ALA A 931 -91.75 -7.50 66.27
C ALA A 931 -92.06 -6.15 66.97
N GLY A 932 -93.20 -5.46 66.86
CA GLY A 932 -94.56 -5.89 66.56
C GLY A 932 -95.42 -5.61 67.80
N GLY A 933 -96.28 -4.56 67.78
CA GLY A 933 -97.35 -4.38 68.78
C GLY A 933 -97.36 -3.07 69.61
N TYR A 934 -98.07 -2.06 69.09
CA TYR A 934 -99.24 -1.41 69.73
C TYR A 934 -99.23 -0.91 71.21
N SER A 935 -99.44 0.42 71.33
CA SER A 935 -100.42 1.12 72.21
C SER A 935 -99.99 1.80 73.54
N TYR A 936 -100.61 2.98 73.74
CA TYR A 936 -100.73 3.82 74.95
C TYR A 936 -99.44 4.51 75.45
N SER A 937 -99.45 5.67 76.09
CA SER A 937 -100.22 6.93 76.01
C SER A 937 -99.77 7.78 77.21
N SER A 938 -99.50 9.06 76.98
CA SER A 938 -99.69 10.17 77.95
C SER A 938 -98.68 10.43 79.10
N LYS A 939 -98.31 11.73 79.17
CA LYS A 939 -97.90 12.59 80.31
C LYS A 939 -96.43 12.73 80.76
N SER A 940 -95.96 13.99 80.65
CA SER A 940 -94.91 14.72 81.43
C SER A 940 -93.46 14.20 81.36
N SER A 941 -92.42 15.05 81.30
CA SER A 941 -92.31 16.52 81.40
C SER A 941 -90.98 17.05 80.79
N GLU A 942 -90.96 18.33 80.41
CA GLU A 942 -89.79 19.22 80.22
C GLU A 942 -88.55 18.72 79.43
N TYR A 943 -88.36 19.23 78.21
CA TYR A 943 -87.26 20.17 77.81
C TYR A 943 -87.39 20.47 76.29
N SER A 944 -87.06 21.67 75.82
CA SER A 944 -87.51 22.16 74.49
C SER A 944 -86.39 22.50 73.49
N ASP A 945 -86.61 22.12 72.23
CA ASP A 945 -86.64 22.99 71.02
C ASP A 945 -85.44 23.90 70.66
N VAL A 946 -85.11 24.19 69.39
CA VAL A 946 -85.59 23.69 68.07
C VAL A 946 -84.58 24.11 66.98
N ALA A 947 -84.50 23.34 65.90
CA ALA A 947 -84.17 23.83 64.55
C ALA A 947 -85.47 23.74 63.73
N PRO A 948 -85.80 24.62 62.76
CA PRO A 948 -85.08 24.65 61.47
C PRO A 948 -85.20 25.99 60.66
N PHE A 949 -84.78 26.01 59.39
CA PHE A 949 -85.69 26.28 58.24
C PHE A 949 -85.02 25.95 56.87
N GLN A 950 -85.79 25.48 55.89
CA GLN A 950 -85.40 25.28 54.48
C GLN A 950 -86.13 26.28 53.57
N THR A 951 -85.60 26.61 52.38
CA THR A 951 -86.46 26.78 51.18
C THR A 951 -85.69 26.62 49.85
N TYR A 952 -86.35 26.02 48.85
CA TYR A 952 -86.06 26.15 47.42
C TYR A 952 -86.88 27.32 46.83
N THR A 953 -86.49 27.86 45.67
CA THR A 953 -87.36 28.71 44.84
C THR A 953 -87.07 28.58 43.34
N SER A 954 -88.08 28.85 42.52
CA SER A 954 -88.14 28.68 41.07
C SER A 954 -88.49 30.00 40.34
N ASP A 955 -88.45 29.93 39.00
CA ASP A 955 -89.31 30.65 38.05
C ASP A 955 -89.14 32.14 37.68
N ASN A 956 -89.27 32.34 36.36
CA ASN A 956 -90.12 33.31 35.64
C ASN A 956 -89.60 34.69 35.13
N LYS A 957 -90.27 35.06 34.01
CA LYS A 957 -90.44 36.34 33.29
C LYS A 957 -89.46 36.64 32.15
N GLU A 958 -89.84 36.90 30.89
CA GLU A 958 -91.06 37.41 30.17
C GLU A 958 -90.96 38.87 29.66
N HIS A 959 -91.02 38.97 28.32
CA HIS A 959 -91.73 39.94 27.45
C HIS A 959 -91.52 41.46 27.50
N GLY A 960 -91.35 42.05 26.30
CA GLY A 960 -91.64 43.46 25.99
C GLY A 960 -91.15 43.98 24.62
N ASP A 961 -92.04 44.01 23.62
CA ASP A 961 -92.26 45.11 22.62
C ASP A 961 -91.04 45.75 21.87
N GLY A 962 -90.91 45.79 20.53
CA GLY A 962 -91.80 45.40 19.43
C GLY A 962 -91.25 45.86 18.04
N THR A 963 -92.07 45.80 16.98
CA THR A 963 -91.73 46.00 15.52
C THR A 963 -91.27 44.72 14.79
N HIS A 964 -91.63 44.58 13.50
CA HIS A 964 -91.99 43.30 12.86
C HIS A 964 -91.40 43.07 11.45
N ASN A 965 -91.47 41.80 10.97
CA ASN A 965 -91.12 41.26 9.63
C ASN A 965 -89.62 41.20 9.27
N HIS A 966 -89.04 40.16 8.65
CA HIS A 966 -89.40 38.75 8.36
C HIS A 966 -88.08 37.97 8.10
N THR A 967 -87.95 36.69 8.52
CA THR A 967 -86.91 35.79 7.96
C THR A 967 -87.38 34.33 7.95
N TYR A 968 -87.05 33.59 6.88
CA TYR A 968 -87.40 32.19 6.63
C TYR A 968 -86.13 31.38 6.32
N TYR A 969 -85.93 30.22 6.95
CA TYR A 969 -84.93 29.19 6.60
C TYR A 969 -85.46 27.79 6.97
N GLN A 970 -84.96 26.73 6.31
CA GLN A 970 -85.69 25.46 6.04
C GLN A 970 -84.99 24.17 6.58
N ASP A 971 -85.76 23.09 6.83
CA ASP A 971 -85.51 21.87 7.67
C ASP A 971 -84.68 20.68 7.16
N VAL A 972 -84.18 19.81 8.10
CA VAL A 972 -84.16 18.29 8.09
C VAL A 972 -84.10 17.65 9.54
N ILE A 973 -84.27 16.30 9.78
CA ILE A 973 -85.02 15.61 10.93
C ILE A 973 -84.28 14.57 11.90
N SER A 974 -84.73 14.30 13.19
CA SER A 974 -84.45 13.09 14.12
C SER A 974 -85.30 12.95 15.50
N HIS A 975 -85.42 11.80 16.29
CA HIS A 975 -86.33 11.58 17.54
C HIS A 975 -86.08 10.39 18.66
N SER A 976 -86.92 10.17 19.77
CA SER A 976 -86.76 9.24 21.03
C SER A 976 -88.02 8.78 21.96
N HIS A 977 -87.95 7.98 23.13
CA HIS A 977 -88.84 7.87 24.44
C HIS A 977 -88.86 6.59 25.50
N ASP A 978 -89.70 6.54 26.63
CA ASP A 978 -89.63 5.81 28.04
C ASP A 978 -90.89 5.04 28.77
N TYR A 979 -90.80 4.34 29.99
CA TYR A 979 -91.80 4.18 31.21
C TYR A 979 -91.57 3.09 32.42
N VAL A 980 -92.22 3.13 33.66
CA VAL A 980 -92.05 2.30 34.98
C VAL A 980 -93.23 2.22 36.07
N VAL A 981 -93.37 1.19 37.01
CA VAL A 981 -94.08 1.17 38.39
C VAL A 981 -93.61 0.06 39.45
N GLU A 982 -93.83 0.28 40.80
CA GLU A 982 -93.69 -0.54 42.10
C GLU A 982 -92.36 -0.56 42.93
N THR A 983 -92.41 -0.56 44.30
CA THR A 983 -91.26 -0.25 45.22
C THR A 983 -91.17 -0.95 46.61
N PRO A 984 -89.94 -1.16 47.19
CA PRO A 984 -89.69 -1.76 48.53
C PRO A 984 -88.99 -0.84 49.59
N ASN A 985 -88.62 -1.40 50.76
CA ASN A 985 -88.16 -0.73 52.00
C ASN A 985 -86.62 -0.56 52.14
N HIS A 986 -86.10 0.40 52.94
CA HIS A 986 -84.65 0.66 53.14
C HIS A 986 -84.26 1.27 54.52
N SER A 987 -82.95 1.47 54.78
CA SER A 987 -82.37 1.98 56.05
C SER A 987 -81.18 2.95 55.85
N HIS A 988 -80.67 3.58 56.93
CA HIS A 988 -79.56 4.56 56.91
C HIS A 988 -78.63 4.45 58.14
N TYR A 989 -77.40 4.95 58.02
CA TYR A 989 -76.39 5.03 59.09
C TYR A 989 -75.61 6.36 58.97
N PHE A 990 -75.14 6.95 60.08
CA PHE A 990 -74.34 8.19 60.09
C PHE A 990 -73.21 8.16 61.13
N SER A 991 -72.20 9.02 60.96
CA SER A 991 -71.04 9.16 61.85
C SER A 991 -70.73 10.64 62.11
N VAL A 992 -70.12 10.95 63.25
CA VAL A 992 -69.80 12.32 63.72
C VAL A 992 -68.29 12.47 63.90
N SER A 993 -67.72 13.59 63.46
CA SER A 993 -66.28 13.85 63.41
C SER A 993 -65.71 14.41 64.72
N GLN A 994 -64.44 14.08 65.01
CA GLN A 994 -63.61 14.74 66.01
C GLN A 994 -62.24 15.08 65.35
N THR A 995 -61.69 16.24 65.67
CA THR A 995 -60.55 16.86 64.95
C THR A 995 -59.18 16.56 65.55
N ASP A 996 -58.22 16.18 64.68
CA ASP A 996 -56.78 16.19 64.97
C ASP A 996 -56.19 17.61 64.87
N HIS A 997 -55.01 17.84 65.46
CA HIS A 997 -54.23 19.08 65.31
C HIS A 997 -52.72 18.81 65.27
N ASN A 998 -51.97 19.70 64.61
CA ASN A 998 -50.55 19.50 64.23
C ASN A 998 -49.62 20.59 64.79
N HIS A 999 -48.32 20.28 64.84
CA HIS A 999 -47.23 21.24 65.07
C HIS A 999 -46.25 21.27 63.88
N SER A 1000 -45.59 22.40 63.66
CA SER A 1000 -44.55 22.57 62.62
C SER A 1000 -43.22 23.02 63.24
N VAL A 1001 -42.11 22.40 62.83
CA VAL A 1001 -40.74 22.80 63.16
C VAL A 1001 -40.01 23.14 61.86
N SER A 1002 -39.21 24.21 61.86
CA SER A 1002 -38.39 24.62 60.71
C SER A 1002 -36.90 24.48 61.03
N ILE A 1003 -36.14 23.95 60.08
CA ILE A 1003 -34.67 23.89 60.12
C ILE A 1003 -34.14 24.90 59.10
N ASN A 1004 -33.06 25.61 59.42
CA ASN A 1004 -32.44 26.57 58.51
C ASN A 1004 -31.58 25.88 57.42
N GLU A 1005 -31.30 26.60 56.34
CA GLU A 1005 -30.51 26.11 55.21
C GLU A 1005 -29.10 25.65 55.61
N HIS A 1006 -28.65 24.56 54.98
CA HIS A 1006 -27.32 23.97 55.14
C HIS A 1006 -26.89 23.28 53.84
N SER A 1007 -25.60 22.96 53.71
CA SER A 1007 -24.98 22.42 52.49
C SER A 1007 -24.43 21.00 52.70
N HIS A 1008 -24.44 20.20 51.63
CA HIS A 1008 -23.90 18.83 51.60
C HIS A 1008 -22.71 18.68 50.64
N SER A 1009 -21.89 17.66 50.87
CA SER A 1009 -20.81 17.26 49.97
C SER A 1009 -21.33 16.56 48.70
N GLU A 1010 -20.62 16.71 47.58
CA GLU A 1010 -20.97 16.11 46.30
C GLU A 1010 -20.69 14.59 46.25
N ILE A 1011 -21.59 13.82 45.63
CA ILE A 1011 -21.44 12.37 45.37
C ILE A 1011 -21.65 12.11 43.87
N HIS A 1012 -20.78 11.30 43.27
CA HIS A 1012 -20.88 10.89 41.86
C HIS A 1012 -21.53 9.50 41.73
N GLY A 1013 -22.47 9.33 40.80
CA GLY A 1013 -23.09 8.04 40.53
C GLY A 1013 -24.05 8.03 39.33
N ILE A 1014 -24.42 6.83 38.89
CA ILE A 1014 -25.49 6.59 37.90
C ILE A 1014 -26.77 6.23 38.66
N TYR A 1015 -27.78 7.07 38.56
CA TYR A 1015 -29.07 6.87 39.22
C TYR A 1015 -30.10 6.36 38.22
N VAL A 1016 -30.76 5.24 38.53
CA VAL A 1016 -31.83 4.67 37.70
C VAL A 1016 -33.17 5.16 38.23
N ASP A 1017 -33.99 5.75 37.36
CA ASP A 1017 -35.36 6.13 37.72
C ASP A 1017 -36.25 4.87 37.66
N GLU A 1018 -36.61 4.34 38.83
CA GLU A 1018 -37.44 3.14 38.94
C GLU A 1018 -38.89 3.33 38.46
N ASN A 1019 -39.36 4.58 38.30
CA ASN A 1019 -40.68 4.90 37.73
C ASN A 1019 -40.63 5.14 36.20
N SER A 1020 -39.44 5.14 35.61
CA SER A 1020 -39.25 5.33 34.17
C SER A 1020 -39.89 4.20 33.36
N SER A 1021 -40.55 4.58 32.28
CA SER A 1021 -41.31 3.67 31.42
C SER A 1021 -41.56 4.31 30.07
N VAL A 1022 -41.64 3.48 29.02
CA VAL A 1022 -42.18 3.92 27.74
C VAL A 1022 -43.67 4.23 27.92
N GLN A 1023 -44.07 5.44 27.57
CA GLN A 1023 -45.45 5.90 27.62
C GLN A 1023 -45.68 6.85 26.44
N ASN A 1024 -46.48 6.39 25.49
CA ASN A 1024 -46.87 7.16 24.30
C ASN A 1024 -45.67 7.78 23.57
N ALA A 1025 -44.64 6.98 23.33
CA ALA A 1025 -43.51 7.43 22.55
C ALA A 1025 -43.92 7.73 21.10
N ARG A 1026 -43.28 8.74 20.51
CA ARG A 1026 -43.56 9.24 19.16
C ARG A 1026 -42.27 9.47 18.40
N ILE A 1027 -42.26 9.12 17.12
CA ILE A 1027 -41.16 9.35 16.18
C ILE A 1027 -41.60 10.43 15.19
N TYR A 1028 -40.76 11.45 15.02
CA TYR A 1028 -40.87 12.45 13.97
C TYR A 1028 -39.66 12.35 13.04
N VAL A 1029 -39.88 12.62 11.75
CA VAL A 1029 -38.83 12.74 10.74
C VAL A 1029 -39.06 14.06 10.01
N ASN A 1030 -38.09 14.97 10.06
CA ASN A 1030 -38.20 16.33 9.52
C ASN A 1030 -39.45 17.06 10.07
N ASP A 1031 -39.62 17.03 11.40
CA ASP A 1031 -40.79 17.53 12.16
C ASP A 1031 -42.16 16.90 11.83
N VAL A 1032 -42.25 16.00 10.84
CA VAL A 1032 -43.47 15.25 10.52
C VAL A 1032 -43.59 14.04 11.44
N LEU A 1033 -44.72 13.92 12.13
CA LEU A 1033 -45.04 12.74 12.96
C LEU A 1033 -45.23 11.50 12.08
N VAL A 1034 -44.37 10.49 12.24
CA VAL A 1034 -44.41 9.24 11.45
C VAL A 1034 -44.93 8.04 12.24
N ALA A 1035 -44.72 8.02 13.57
CA ALA A 1035 -45.24 6.99 14.46
C ALA A 1035 -45.60 7.57 15.84
N GLN A 1036 -46.66 7.05 16.48
CA GLN A 1036 -47.16 7.48 17.79
C GLN A 1036 -47.81 6.32 18.55
N ASN A 1037 -48.21 6.55 19.81
CA ASN A 1037 -48.80 5.54 20.71
C ASN A 1037 -47.88 4.33 20.95
N ILE A 1038 -46.55 4.52 20.88
CA ILE A 1038 -45.57 3.46 21.14
C ILE A 1038 -45.51 3.26 22.67
N ASN A 1039 -45.89 2.06 23.12
CA ASN A 1039 -45.96 1.69 24.54
C ASN A 1039 -45.27 0.34 24.83
N SER A 1040 -44.44 -0.16 23.90
CA SER A 1040 -43.71 -1.41 24.01
C SER A 1040 -42.22 -1.16 24.21
N GLU A 1041 -41.55 -2.02 25.00
CA GLU A 1041 -40.10 -1.92 25.26
C GLU A 1041 -39.25 -2.03 23.99
N LYS A 1042 -39.78 -2.67 22.94
CA LYS A 1042 -39.18 -2.70 21.61
C LYS A 1042 -40.23 -2.29 20.57
N PHE A 1043 -39.83 -1.48 19.60
CA PHE A 1043 -40.66 -1.04 18.49
C PHE A 1043 -39.82 -0.86 17.24
N GLN A 1044 -40.33 -1.22 16.07
CA GLN A 1044 -39.63 -1.03 14.79
C GLN A 1044 -40.57 -0.35 13.78
N PHE A 1045 -40.04 0.61 13.05
CA PHE A 1045 -40.77 1.37 12.03
C PHE A 1045 -39.90 1.63 10.81
N ASP A 1046 -40.51 1.62 9.62
CA ASP A 1046 -39.84 1.89 8.35
C ASP A 1046 -40.04 3.36 7.96
N ILE A 1047 -38.95 4.13 7.97
CA ILE A 1047 -38.97 5.57 7.67
C ILE A 1047 -38.52 5.90 6.24
N THR A 1048 -38.32 4.90 5.37
CA THR A 1048 -37.70 5.08 4.04
C THR A 1048 -38.36 6.20 3.23
N ASN A 1049 -39.69 6.27 3.25
CA ASN A 1049 -40.47 7.25 2.47
C ASN A 1049 -40.60 8.62 3.16
N ASN A 1050 -40.08 8.78 4.38
CA ASN A 1050 -40.09 10.03 5.14
C ASN A 1050 -38.75 10.81 5.01
N LEU A 1051 -37.74 10.15 4.44
CA LEU A 1051 -36.41 10.69 4.24
C LEU A 1051 -36.27 11.33 2.84
N LYS A 1052 -35.53 12.43 2.78
CA LYS A 1052 -35.16 13.13 1.55
C LYS A 1052 -33.73 12.75 1.17
N LEU A 1053 -33.51 12.41 -0.11
CA LEU A 1053 -32.16 12.20 -0.67
C LEU A 1053 -31.39 13.53 -0.73
N ASN A 1054 -30.05 13.45 -0.78
CA ASN A 1054 -29.14 14.60 -0.83
C ASN A 1054 -29.50 15.70 0.21
N SER A 1055 -29.67 15.30 1.47
CA SER A 1055 -29.98 16.22 2.57
C SER A 1055 -29.79 15.60 3.95
N THR A 1056 -29.57 16.46 4.93
CA THR A 1056 -29.67 16.12 6.35
C THR A 1056 -31.13 15.98 6.74
N ASN A 1057 -31.53 14.79 7.19
CA ASN A 1057 -32.84 14.54 7.76
C ASN A 1057 -32.74 14.55 9.28
N TYR A 1058 -33.73 15.09 9.98
CA TYR A 1058 -33.74 15.13 11.44
C TYR A 1058 -34.72 14.10 12.00
N ILE A 1059 -34.24 13.17 12.82
CA ILE A 1059 -35.07 12.15 13.47
C ILE A 1059 -35.19 12.50 14.94
N LYS A 1060 -36.44 12.64 15.42
CA LYS A 1060 -36.77 13.04 16.79
C LYS A 1060 -37.65 12.02 17.47
N ILE A 1061 -37.29 11.65 18.70
CA ILE A 1061 -38.03 10.70 19.54
C ILE A 1061 -38.46 11.42 20.82
N THR A 1062 -39.74 11.33 21.14
CA THR A 1062 -40.34 11.89 22.37
C THR A 1062 -41.05 10.79 23.15
N ASN A 1063 -41.20 10.97 24.46
CA ASN A 1063 -41.93 10.06 25.36
C ASN A 1063 -42.63 10.91 26.44
N ASP A 1064 -43.81 10.51 26.91
CA ASP A 1064 -44.57 11.28 27.91
C ASP A 1064 -44.02 11.07 29.35
N LYS A 1065 -42.99 10.24 29.52
CA LYS A 1065 -42.26 9.97 30.77
C LYS A 1065 -40.74 9.98 30.55
N ASN A 1066 -39.98 9.98 31.65
CA ASN A 1066 -38.56 9.62 31.63
C ASN A 1066 -38.38 8.19 31.09
N VAL A 1067 -37.46 8.00 30.14
CA VAL A 1067 -37.02 6.69 29.63
C VAL A 1067 -35.63 6.82 29.00
N ARG A 1068 -34.87 5.73 28.89
CA ARG A 1068 -33.64 5.68 28.08
C ARG A 1068 -33.91 4.87 26.82
N VAL A 1069 -33.68 5.45 25.64
CA VAL A 1069 -33.92 4.81 24.35
C VAL A 1069 -32.59 4.48 23.66
N CYS A 1070 -32.44 3.23 23.24
CA CYS A 1070 -31.47 2.82 22.23
C CYS A 1070 -32.18 2.82 20.87
N VAL A 1071 -31.65 3.58 19.93
CA VAL A 1071 -32.14 3.76 18.57
C VAL A 1071 -31.18 3.04 17.64
N ASN A 1072 -31.59 1.92 17.08
CA ASN A 1072 -30.81 1.17 16.12
C ASN A 1072 -31.39 1.38 14.72
N ILE A 1073 -30.63 2.08 13.86
CA ILE A 1073 -31.01 2.33 12.47
C ILE A 1073 -30.32 1.30 11.59
N PHE A 1074 -31.11 0.55 10.82
CA PHE A 1074 -30.62 -0.29 9.73
C PHE A 1074 -31.00 0.35 8.40
N GLU A 1075 -30.04 0.53 7.50
CA GLU A 1075 -30.28 1.05 6.15
C GLU A 1075 -29.83 0.05 5.07
N LYS A 1076 -30.56 0.06 3.96
CA LYS A 1076 -30.28 -0.62 2.70
C LYS A 1076 -30.45 0.42 1.60
N LYS A 1077 -29.37 0.74 0.88
CA LYS A 1077 -29.33 1.86 -0.07
C LYS A 1077 -28.50 1.50 -1.30
N PHE A 1078 -28.82 2.13 -2.44
CA PHE A 1078 -28.01 2.03 -3.65
C PHE A 1078 -27.08 3.25 -3.70
N VAL A 1079 -25.78 2.99 -3.71
CA VAL A 1079 -24.71 4.00 -3.68
C VAL A 1079 -24.07 4.03 -5.06
N ALA A 1080 -23.89 5.22 -5.62
CA ALA A 1080 -23.14 5.42 -6.86
C ALA A 1080 -21.66 5.07 -6.68
N TRP A 1081 -20.96 4.89 -7.82
CA TRP A 1081 -19.50 4.79 -7.87
C TRP A 1081 -18.84 6.16 -7.75
#